data_AF-A0A2G8STZ3-F1
#
_entry.id   AF-A0A2G8STZ3-F1
#
_cell.length_a   1.000
_cell.length_b   1.000
_cell.length_c   1.000
_cell.angle_alpha   90.00
_cell.angle_beta   90.00
_cell.angle_gamma   90.00
#
_symmetry.space_group_name_H-M   'P 1'
#
loop_
_entity.id
_entity.type
_entity.pdbx_description
1 polymer ?
#
loop_
_entity_poly.entity_id
_entity_poly.type
_entity_poly.pdbx_seq_one_letter_code
_entity_poly.pdbx_strand_id
1 'polypeptide(L)'
;MSQHRLSPIATHPSSNAIPGEKSNALPDSIPEESAAAGKEVKGEEEKPATRSGWLASLKLDMAKTEWDILVASTCLKLLLFPAYRSTDFEVHRNWLAITHSLPISKWYYDTTSEWTLDYPPFFAYFEKFLSIPAYLVDPRIVDLKNLNYDSWSVIAYQRTTVIVTELVLGAAVLKFIRGAENPTMQRIISASLFLHPGFLIVDHIHFQYNGFMFGILLWSLLMARNDRKLASGFLFAVLLNFKHIYLYLAPAYFIYLLRSYCLSPSFTLLPGRFLSLANAVILTFLVSLGPFLLMGQLPQLLSRLFPFTRGLNHAYWAPNIWALVTAADRVLLKVVSAGRLAGFAVNESGVSSTSRGLVGDTVFAVLPTVKPIHTFAITVAFQTIYMGKLWTNTSYKSFVTALTLCGFTSYMFGWHVHEKAILLVLVPLSLLAAENNEYFRTFEIASVAGIFSLFPLLFTPAETLIKIVYSVLWVIFVLRPIHRQVYQFPASLPFVAIDFLERLYLACFPFLQVFVMVFPLLTNRSAPVDATSDYDDGTESGGSALEFLPLMTTSVYCAVGLVWAFAPIRSARTSSLSRLCPGHLPLRYCNNRVMIRRQARERRQYIYAKSLEAQERQTYVRKQQIKDALASGKALPTELRKDAGALGRDLAFDEAQSEPSSHIDNEYSRAGILDPKIVVTTSRDPSSKLLQFAKEMRLVFPNSHRINRGNYVVKELSEACRANDVSDLVILHEHRGVPDAMIVSHFPHGPTVYFTLHNVQLRHDIASYKSSTVSEQYPHLIFENFSSKLGERMRDVLKYLFPVPKEDSKRVMTFSNEDDFISFRHHVFMKIPPKQVQLAEVGPRFEMKPYEIRQGTIEQTEAEREWVLAYYSRTAKKRSLLSGPAPPPSAAAAAEDNPGTNPKKRARRA
;
A
#
# COMPACT_ATOMS: atom_id res chain seq x y z
N MET A 1 -12.64 69.56 47.49
CA MET A 1 -12.47 69.79 48.94
C MET A 1 -11.38 68.86 49.43
N SER A 2 -10.17 69.43 49.53
CA SER A 2 -9.44 69.67 50.79
C SER A 2 -8.74 68.40 51.29
N GLN A 3 -7.44 68.30 51.05
CA GLN A 3 -6.35 68.68 51.97
C GLN A 3 -5.88 67.42 52.71
N HIS A 4 -4.69 66.90 52.41
CA HIS A 4 -3.38 67.33 52.91
C HIS A 4 -3.19 67.17 54.43
N ARG A 5 -2.06 66.51 54.75
CA ARG A 5 -1.19 66.74 55.91
C ARG A 5 -1.71 66.13 57.22
N LEU A 6 -0.88 65.71 58.16
CA LEU A 6 0.56 65.48 58.29
C LEU A 6 0.67 64.71 59.62
N SER A 7 1.76 63.99 59.78
CA SER A 7 2.41 63.59 61.02
C SER A 7 2.64 64.82 61.97
N PRO A 8 3.40 64.79 63.11
CA PRO A 8 4.36 63.76 63.59
C PRO A 8 4.51 63.67 65.14
N ILE A 9 5.61 63.03 65.58
CA ILE A 9 6.41 63.26 66.82
C ILE A 9 5.85 62.66 68.12
N ALA A 10 6.63 62.17 69.09
CA ALA A 10 7.91 61.47 69.26
C ALA A 10 8.08 61.33 70.79
N THR A 11 8.79 60.32 71.29
CA THR A 11 9.92 60.45 72.27
C THR A 11 10.47 59.09 72.72
N HIS A 12 11.79 59.11 72.96
CA HIS A 12 12.81 58.10 73.33
C HIS A 12 12.75 57.67 74.82
N PRO A 13 13.64 56.81 75.42
CA PRO A 13 15.07 56.53 75.07
C PRO A 13 15.72 55.13 75.31
N SER A 14 16.94 54.96 74.73
CA SER A 14 18.19 54.24 75.14
C SER A 14 18.18 52.75 75.56
N SER A 15 19.14 51.86 75.25
CA SER A 15 20.46 51.91 74.57
C SER A 15 21.06 50.50 74.35
N ASN A 16 21.91 50.35 73.30
CA ASN A 16 23.01 49.38 73.10
C ASN A 16 22.66 47.91 72.75
N ALA A 17 23.21 47.25 71.73
CA ALA A 17 24.26 47.56 70.76
C ALA A 17 24.04 46.75 69.45
N ILE A 18 24.46 47.40 68.35
CA ILE A 18 24.48 47.04 66.92
C ILE A 18 25.85 46.36 66.62
N PRO A 19 26.21 45.81 65.43
CA PRO A 19 25.50 45.63 64.16
C PRO A 19 25.48 44.16 63.65
N GLY A 20 24.76 43.81 62.60
CA GLY A 20 24.28 44.69 61.55
C GLY A 20 23.19 44.07 60.68
N GLU A 21 22.31 44.99 60.31
CA GLU A 21 21.42 45.06 59.13
C GLU A 21 20.47 43.88 58.86
N LYS A 22 19.19 43.99 59.29
CA LYS A 22 18.05 44.75 58.69
C LYS A 22 17.67 44.21 57.30
N SER A 23 16.41 43.93 56.96
CA SER A 23 15.12 44.10 57.64
C SER A 23 14.02 43.37 56.86
N ASN A 24 13.01 42.90 57.58
CA ASN A 24 11.85 42.13 57.14
C ASN A 24 10.99 42.77 56.03
N ALA A 25 10.61 41.93 55.06
CA ALA A 25 9.30 41.93 54.41
C ALA A 25 8.87 40.46 54.18
N LEU A 26 7.79 40.05 54.84
CA LEU A 26 7.05 38.80 54.59
C LEU A 26 6.18 38.92 53.32
N PRO A 27 5.76 37.81 52.69
CA PRO A 27 6.53 36.59 52.47
C PRO A 27 6.43 36.15 51.00
N ASP A 28 7.56 36.08 50.31
CA ASP A 28 7.72 35.16 49.19
C ASP A 28 8.21 33.81 49.72
N SER A 29 7.95 32.77 48.92
CA SER A 29 8.65 31.48 48.84
C SER A 29 7.88 30.25 49.38
N ILE A 30 7.41 29.43 48.44
CA ILE A 30 7.53 27.97 48.54
C ILE A 30 8.65 27.61 47.55
N PRO A 31 9.88 27.33 48.02
CA PRO A 31 10.53 26.11 47.56
C PRO A 31 11.46 25.42 48.59
N GLU A 32 11.62 24.13 48.32
CA GLU A 32 12.80 23.27 48.50
C GLU A 32 13.32 22.91 49.90
N GLU A 33 13.32 21.59 50.14
CA GLU A 33 14.34 20.93 50.95
C GLU A 33 15.15 20.02 50.03
N SER A 34 16.44 20.33 49.88
CA SER A 34 17.46 19.44 49.35
C SER A 34 18.54 19.28 50.41
N ALA A 35 18.96 18.05 50.70
CA ALA A 35 20.23 17.78 51.34
C ALA A 35 20.73 16.35 51.05
N ALA A 36 21.80 16.31 50.27
CA ALA A 36 23.02 15.53 50.47
C ALA A 36 22.98 13.98 50.47
N ALA A 37 23.42 13.45 49.33
CA ALA A 37 24.61 12.60 49.14
C ALA A 37 24.87 11.39 50.07
N GLY A 38 24.85 10.19 49.48
CA GLY A 38 25.53 9.01 50.02
C GLY A 38 25.37 7.72 49.20
N LYS A 39 26.41 7.41 48.41
CA LYS A 39 26.85 6.07 47.93
C LYS A 39 26.16 5.38 46.73
N GLU A 40 26.94 5.41 45.64
CA GLU A 40 27.17 4.37 44.61
C GLU A 40 26.15 3.24 44.45
N VAL A 41 25.40 3.27 43.34
CA VAL A 41 25.00 2.05 42.62
C VAL A 41 25.22 2.29 41.13
N LYS A 42 26.04 1.44 40.51
CA LYS A 42 26.34 1.41 39.08
C LYS A 42 25.04 1.32 38.26
N GLY A 43 24.77 2.32 37.43
CA GLY A 43 23.75 2.24 36.40
C GLY A 43 24.26 1.37 35.25
N GLU A 44 23.75 0.15 35.15
CA GLU A 44 23.76 -0.61 33.90
C GLU A 44 22.83 0.07 32.90
N GLU A 45 23.33 0.27 31.67
CA GLU A 45 22.53 0.65 30.52
C GLU A 45 21.46 -0.42 30.24
N GLU A 46 20.19 -0.13 30.53
CA GLU A 46 19.09 -0.92 29.98
C GLU A 46 18.98 -0.68 28.46
N LYS A 47 19.59 -1.60 27.70
CA LYS A 47 19.25 -1.86 26.31
C LYS A 47 17.74 -2.12 26.17
N PRO A 48 17.09 -1.71 25.07
CA PRO A 48 15.68 -2.00 24.86
C PRO A 48 15.48 -3.51 24.79
N ALA A 49 14.77 -4.07 25.78
CA ALA A 49 14.46 -5.48 25.88
C ALA A 49 13.55 -5.91 24.71
N THR A 50 14.21 -6.47 23.69
CA THR A 50 13.60 -7.30 22.66
C THR A 50 13.17 -8.61 23.28
N ARG A 51 11.87 -8.80 23.54
CA ARG A 51 11.23 -10.13 23.68
C ARG A 51 9.71 -10.02 23.57
N SER A 52 9.20 -9.61 22.41
CA SER A 52 7.82 -9.96 22.05
C SER A 52 7.80 -11.43 21.64
N GLY A 53 7.43 -12.33 22.55
CA GLY A 53 7.23 -13.74 22.22
C GLY A 53 6.21 -13.90 21.08
N TRP A 54 6.37 -14.94 20.26
CA TRP A 54 5.42 -15.31 19.20
C TRP A 54 3.97 -15.38 19.71
N LEU A 55 3.79 -15.72 20.99
CA LEU A 55 2.50 -15.77 21.69
C LEU A 55 1.82 -14.40 21.88
N ALA A 56 2.57 -13.30 22.05
CA ALA A 56 1.97 -11.96 22.15
C ALA A 56 1.37 -11.49 20.81
N SER A 57 1.80 -12.07 19.68
CA SER A 57 1.23 -11.81 18.35
C SER A 57 -0.15 -12.44 18.13
N LEU A 58 -0.60 -13.34 19.03
CA LEU A 58 -1.87 -14.06 18.94
C LEU A 58 -3.05 -13.37 19.63
N LYS A 59 -2.87 -12.21 20.30
CA LYS A 59 -4.02 -11.43 20.80
C LYS A 59 -4.85 -10.92 19.61
N LEU A 60 -6.06 -11.45 19.47
CA LEU A 60 -7.03 -11.10 18.43
C LEU A 60 -8.06 -10.10 18.99
N ASP A 61 -7.73 -8.80 18.99
CA ASP A 61 -8.75 -7.76 19.21
C ASP A 61 -9.63 -7.64 17.96
N MET A 62 -10.82 -8.24 18.00
CA MET A 62 -11.76 -8.29 16.88
C MET A 62 -12.70 -7.08 16.89
N ALA A 63 -12.86 -6.45 15.72
CA ALA A 63 -13.89 -5.42 15.53
C ALA A 63 -15.29 -6.03 15.47
N LYS A 64 -16.33 -5.24 15.77
CA LYS A 64 -17.74 -5.71 15.71
C LYS A 64 -18.11 -6.32 14.35
N THR A 65 -17.70 -5.68 13.26
CA THR A 65 -17.96 -6.18 11.89
C THR A 65 -17.27 -7.52 11.61
N GLU A 66 -16.11 -7.77 12.22
CA GLU A 66 -15.37 -9.03 12.05
C GLU A 66 -16.06 -10.16 12.81
N TRP A 67 -16.62 -9.85 14.00
CA TRP A 67 -17.49 -10.74 14.75
C TRP A 67 -18.77 -11.08 13.99
N ASP A 68 -19.45 -10.08 13.42
CA ASP A 68 -20.69 -10.28 12.66
C ASP A 68 -20.47 -11.25 11.48
N ILE A 69 -19.36 -11.09 10.75
CA ILE A 69 -18.98 -11.99 9.64
C ILE A 69 -18.70 -13.41 10.14
N LEU A 70 -17.94 -13.55 11.22
CA LEU A 70 -17.61 -14.85 11.79
C LEU A 70 -18.88 -15.59 12.22
N VAL A 71 -19.76 -14.92 12.98
CA VAL A 71 -21.03 -15.50 13.47
C VAL A 71 -21.93 -15.86 12.30
N ALA A 72 -22.13 -14.97 11.33
CA ALA A 72 -22.97 -15.24 10.17
C ALA A 72 -22.43 -16.43 9.35
N SER A 73 -21.12 -16.51 9.16
CA SER A 73 -20.47 -17.64 8.46
C SER A 73 -20.67 -18.95 9.21
N THR A 74 -20.44 -18.95 10.53
CA THR A 74 -20.61 -20.15 11.36
C THR A 74 -22.07 -20.61 11.36
N CYS A 75 -23.03 -19.71 11.54
CA CYS A 75 -24.46 -20.05 11.46
C CYS A 75 -24.82 -20.68 10.12
N LEU A 76 -24.36 -20.10 9.00
CA LEU A 76 -24.59 -20.68 7.67
C LEU A 76 -24.00 -22.09 7.55
N LYS A 77 -22.77 -22.30 8.02
CA LYS A 77 -22.08 -23.60 7.94
C LYS A 77 -22.76 -24.66 8.81
N LEU A 78 -23.27 -24.29 9.98
CA LEU A 78 -24.07 -25.19 10.82
C LEU A 78 -25.37 -25.62 10.14
N LEU A 79 -26.02 -24.71 9.40
CA LEU A 79 -27.23 -25.04 8.62
C LEU A 79 -26.94 -25.98 7.44
N LEU A 80 -25.68 -26.14 7.02
CA LEU A 80 -25.26 -27.04 5.95
C LEU A 80 -24.92 -28.46 6.43
N PHE A 81 -25.05 -28.77 7.72
CA PHE A 81 -24.79 -30.12 8.23
C PHE A 81 -25.60 -31.24 7.52
N PRO A 82 -26.89 -31.06 7.21
CA PRO A 82 -27.68 -32.09 6.51
C PRO A 82 -27.46 -32.11 4.99
N ALA A 83 -26.56 -31.28 4.44
CA ALA A 83 -26.30 -31.23 3.01
C ALA A 83 -25.60 -32.51 2.49
N TYR A 84 -25.57 -32.64 1.17
CA TYR A 84 -24.88 -33.69 0.41
C TYR A 84 -23.50 -34.07 0.98
N ARG A 85 -23.21 -35.39 0.95
CA ARG A 85 -21.93 -35.98 1.36
C ARG A 85 -21.27 -36.61 0.14
N SER A 86 -20.02 -36.23 -0.12
CA SER A 86 -19.23 -36.87 -1.19
C SER A 86 -18.50 -38.12 -0.66
N THR A 87 -17.88 -38.87 -1.57
CA THR A 87 -16.97 -39.98 -1.23
C THR A 87 -15.81 -39.54 -0.33
N ASP A 88 -15.35 -38.28 -0.43
CA ASP A 88 -14.26 -37.75 0.41
C ASP A 88 -14.65 -37.76 1.92
N PHE A 89 -15.95 -37.72 2.25
CA PHE A 89 -16.45 -37.84 3.62
C PHE A 89 -16.08 -39.20 4.24
N GLU A 90 -16.32 -40.29 3.51
CA GLU A 90 -15.98 -41.65 3.94
C GLU A 90 -14.47 -41.88 3.93
N VAL A 91 -13.75 -41.30 2.96
CA VAL A 91 -12.28 -41.35 2.90
C VAL A 91 -11.67 -40.81 4.21
N HIS A 92 -12.10 -39.63 4.65
CA HIS A 92 -11.60 -39.04 5.89
C HIS A 92 -12.06 -39.81 7.14
N ARG A 93 -13.27 -40.39 7.15
CA ARG A 93 -13.69 -41.28 8.25
C ARG A 93 -12.77 -42.49 8.35
N ASN A 94 -12.46 -43.09 7.20
CA ASN A 94 -11.54 -44.21 7.13
C ASN A 94 -10.12 -43.85 7.60
N TRP A 95 -9.63 -42.64 7.27
CA TRP A 95 -8.33 -42.17 7.76
C TRP A 95 -8.30 -41.97 9.28
N LEU A 96 -9.39 -41.49 9.88
CA LEU A 96 -9.54 -41.46 11.34
C LEU A 96 -9.44 -42.88 11.93
N ALA A 97 -10.11 -43.86 11.31
CA ALA A 97 -10.08 -45.25 11.74
C ALA A 97 -8.68 -45.90 11.61
N ILE A 98 -8.02 -45.73 10.45
CA ILE A 98 -6.65 -46.21 10.20
C ILE A 98 -5.69 -45.68 11.25
N THR A 99 -5.68 -44.37 11.44
CA THR A 99 -4.72 -43.72 12.35
C THR A 99 -5.00 -44.07 13.80
N HIS A 100 -6.28 -44.19 14.20
CA HIS A 100 -6.66 -44.56 15.56
C HIS A 100 -6.27 -46.00 15.90
N SER A 101 -6.67 -46.94 15.03
CA SER A 101 -6.74 -48.37 15.33
C SER A 101 -5.49 -49.14 14.91
N LEU A 102 -4.66 -48.62 13.99
CA LEU A 102 -3.43 -49.27 13.56
C LEU A 102 -2.17 -48.58 14.12
N PRO A 103 -1.09 -49.34 14.35
CA PRO A 103 0.22 -48.76 14.63
C PRO A 103 0.75 -48.01 13.39
N ILE A 104 1.62 -47.01 13.62
CA ILE A 104 2.18 -46.13 12.57
C ILE A 104 2.80 -46.93 11.41
N SER A 105 3.41 -48.07 11.70
CA SER A 105 4.02 -48.96 10.70
C SER A 105 3.03 -49.56 9.69
N LYS A 106 1.73 -49.50 9.94
CA LYS A 106 0.69 -50.05 9.04
C LYS A 106 -0.12 -48.98 8.32
N TRP A 107 0.04 -47.69 8.65
CA TRP A 107 -0.81 -46.62 8.11
C TRP A 107 -0.84 -46.55 6.58
N TYR A 108 0.29 -46.79 5.89
CA TYR A 108 0.40 -46.73 4.43
C TYR A 108 0.37 -48.10 3.74
N TYR A 109 0.25 -49.18 4.52
CA TYR A 109 0.14 -50.56 4.04
C TYR A 109 -1.28 -51.09 4.12
N ASP A 110 -2.16 -50.42 4.84
CA ASP A 110 -3.55 -50.86 4.95
C ASP A 110 -4.23 -50.87 3.58
N THR A 111 -4.93 -51.96 3.32
CA THR A 111 -5.75 -52.20 2.12
C THR A 111 -7.10 -52.77 2.50
N THR A 112 -7.56 -52.55 3.76
CA THR A 112 -8.84 -53.08 4.23
C THR A 112 -10.03 -52.44 3.51
N SER A 113 -9.83 -51.24 2.99
CA SER A 113 -10.74 -50.51 2.12
C SER A 113 -10.00 -49.95 0.91
N GLU A 114 -10.76 -49.55 -0.10
CA GLU A 114 -10.24 -48.83 -1.27
C GLU A 114 -9.71 -47.42 -0.93
N TRP A 115 -10.16 -46.84 0.19
CA TRP A 115 -9.83 -45.50 0.64
C TRP A 115 -8.51 -45.43 1.41
N THR A 116 -7.40 -45.64 0.70
CA THR A 116 -6.07 -45.65 1.32
C THR A 116 -5.58 -44.26 1.74
N LEU A 117 -4.61 -44.23 2.64
CA LEU A 117 -4.00 -43.00 3.12
C LEU A 117 -3.03 -42.43 2.08
N ASP A 118 -3.44 -41.35 1.41
CA ASP A 118 -2.71 -40.80 0.25
C ASP A 118 -2.03 -39.44 0.53
N TYR A 119 -2.11 -38.94 1.76
CA TYR A 119 -1.53 -37.65 2.18
C TYR A 119 -0.22 -37.84 2.95
N PRO A 120 0.67 -36.83 2.98
CA PRO A 120 1.95 -36.96 3.68
C PRO A 120 1.78 -37.01 5.21
N PRO A 121 2.82 -37.43 5.96
CA PRO A 121 2.66 -37.83 7.35
C PRO A 121 2.11 -36.78 8.33
N PHE A 122 2.33 -35.48 8.12
CA PHE A 122 1.72 -34.48 9.01
C PHE A 122 0.19 -34.48 8.93
N PHE A 123 -0.38 -34.80 7.77
CA PHE A 123 -1.81 -34.98 7.66
C PHE A 123 -2.28 -36.25 8.38
N ALA A 124 -1.51 -37.34 8.29
CA ALA A 124 -1.80 -38.56 9.04
C ALA A 124 -1.75 -38.33 10.56
N TYR A 125 -0.78 -37.56 11.05
CA TYR A 125 -0.73 -37.16 12.47
C TYR A 125 -1.89 -36.24 12.86
N PHE A 126 -2.35 -35.39 11.95
CA PHE A 126 -3.53 -34.56 12.16
C PHE A 126 -4.81 -35.41 12.25
N GLU A 127 -5.00 -36.38 11.37
CA GLU A 127 -6.10 -37.35 11.47
C GLU A 127 -5.99 -38.19 12.75
N LYS A 128 -4.77 -38.57 13.17
CA LYS A 128 -4.55 -39.22 14.47
C LYS A 128 -5.00 -38.35 15.64
N PHE A 129 -4.69 -37.06 15.59
CA PHE A 129 -5.11 -36.12 16.63
C PHE A 129 -6.63 -35.95 16.66
N LEU A 130 -7.27 -35.87 15.49
CA LEU A 130 -8.73 -35.81 15.38
C LEU A 130 -9.40 -37.14 15.73
N SER A 131 -8.75 -38.29 15.63
CA SER A 131 -9.41 -39.56 15.95
C SER A 131 -9.58 -39.82 17.44
N ILE A 132 -8.79 -39.16 18.30
CA ILE A 132 -8.90 -39.26 19.76
C ILE A 132 -10.27 -38.75 20.26
N PRO A 133 -10.68 -37.49 19.98
CA PRO A 133 -12.02 -37.04 20.33
C PRO A 133 -13.13 -37.75 19.54
N ALA A 134 -12.85 -38.22 18.33
CA ALA A 134 -13.83 -39.00 17.55
C ALA A 134 -14.27 -40.27 18.29
N TYR A 135 -13.32 -41.00 18.87
CA TYR A 135 -13.60 -42.20 19.68
C TYR A 135 -14.47 -41.89 20.91
N LEU A 136 -14.28 -40.72 21.53
CA LEU A 136 -15.06 -40.30 22.69
C LEU A 136 -16.51 -39.92 22.31
N VAL A 137 -16.72 -39.36 21.11
CA VAL A 137 -18.05 -38.96 20.62
C VAL A 137 -18.84 -40.18 20.14
N ASP A 138 -18.22 -41.01 19.31
CA ASP A 138 -18.80 -42.26 18.83
C ASP A 138 -17.69 -43.25 18.47
N PRO A 139 -17.50 -44.31 19.27
CA PRO A 139 -16.46 -45.32 19.03
C PRO A 139 -16.54 -45.98 17.65
N ARG A 140 -17.73 -46.00 17.01
CA ARG A 140 -17.93 -46.61 15.69
C ARG A 140 -17.34 -45.80 14.54
N ILE A 141 -16.97 -44.53 14.77
CA ILE A 141 -16.29 -43.69 13.76
C ILE A 141 -14.91 -44.26 13.43
N VAL A 142 -14.19 -44.75 14.45
CA VAL A 142 -12.80 -45.20 14.32
C VAL A 142 -12.66 -46.70 14.08
N ASP A 143 -13.78 -47.40 13.83
CA ASP A 143 -13.77 -48.81 13.45
C ASP A 143 -13.41 -48.97 11.96
N LEU A 144 -12.33 -49.71 11.70
CA LEU A 144 -11.82 -49.98 10.34
C LEU A 144 -12.82 -50.72 9.46
N LYS A 145 -13.63 -51.62 10.03
CA LYS A 145 -14.56 -52.46 9.25
C LYS A 145 -15.89 -51.77 8.97
N ASN A 146 -16.15 -50.65 9.63
CA ASN A 146 -17.41 -49.93 9.55
C ASN A 146 -17.43 -48.94 8.37
N LEU A 147 -17.42 -49.50 7.16
CA LEU A 147 -17.44 -48.72 5.91
C LEU A 147 -18.81 -48.10 5.67
N ASN A 148 -18.83 -46.90 5.09
CA ASN A 148 -20.04 -46.14 4.77
C ASN A 148 -20.93 -45.81 5.99
N TYR A 149 -20.30 -45.59 7.15
CA TYR A 149 -21.02 -45.25 8.38
C TYR A 149 -21.67 -43.86 8.26
N ASP A 150 -22.99 -43.77 8.47
CA ASP A 150 -23.81 -42.60 8.11
C ASP A 150 -24.57 -41.98 9.28
N SER A 151 -24.24 -42.36 10.52
CA SER A 151 -24.88 -41.80 11.71
C SER A 151 -24.75 -40.27 11.83
N TRP A 152 -25.72 -39.63 12.51
CA TRP A 152 -25.64 -38.19 12.73
C TRP A 152 -24.43 -37.77 13.58
N SER A 153 -23.93 -38.65 14.46
CA SER A 153 -22.73 -38.40 15.26
C SER A 153 -21.49 -38.20 14.39
N VAL A 154 -21.27 -39.04 13.37
CA VAL A 154 -20.11 -38.87 12.47
C VAL A 154 -20.24 -37.61 11.61
N ILE A 155 -21.46 -37.32 11.13
CA ILE A 155 -21.76 -36.11 10.33
C ILE A 155 -21.48 -34.85 11.14
N ALA A 156 -22.08 -34.73 12.32
CA ALA A 156 -21.87 -33.59 13.19
C ALA A 156 -20.40 -33.44 13.60
N TYR A 157 -19.73 -34.56 13.92
CA TYR A 157 -18.32 -34.56 14.30
C TYR A 157 -17.43 -34.01 13.19
N GLN A 158 -17.45 -34.64 12.02
CA GLN A 158 -16.60 -34.29 10.89
C GLN A 158 -16.88 -32.87 10.36
N ARG A 159 -18.15 -32.44 10.26
CA ARG A 159 -18.47 -31.06 9.85
C ARG A 159 -17.97 -30.04 10.86
N THR A 160 -18.05 -30.36 12.15
CA THR A 160 -17.53 -29.49 13.22
C THR A 160 -16.01 -29.38 13.17
N THR A 161 -15.28 -30.47 12.93
CA THR A 161 -13.81 -30.41 12.83
C THR A 161 -13.35 -29.54 11.67
N VAL A 162 -14.05 -29.55 10.53
CA VAL A 162 -13.77 -28.65 9.39
C VAL A 162 -13.96 -27.18 9.80
N ILE A 163 -15.08 -26.83 10.45
CA ILE A 163 -15.34 -25.46 10.93
C ILE A 163 -14.28 -25.00 11.93
N VAL A 164 -13.92 -25.85 12.91
CA VAL A 164 -12.95 -25.50 13.95
C VAL A 164 -11.56 -25.30 13.36
N THR A 165 -11.14 -26.17 12.45
CA THR A 165 -9.78 -26.10 11.86
C THR A 165 -9.66 -24.97 10.84
N GLU A 166 -10.74 -24.58 10.17
CA GLU A 166 -10.81 -23.39 9.32
C GLU A 166 -10.60 -22.09 10.11
N LEU A 167 -10.76 -22.06 11.44
CA LEU A 167 -10.41 -20.88 12.24
C LEU A 167 -8.95 -20.46 12.10
N VAL A 168 -8.05 -21.36 11.66
CA VAL A 168 -6.68 -21.01 11.27
C VAL A 168 -6.67 -20.03 10.09
N LEU A 169 -7.54 -20.24 9.10
CA LEU A 169 -7.77 -19.28 7.99
C LEU A 169 -8.33 -17.97 8.53
N GLY A 170 -9.35 -18.03 9.38
CA GLY A 170 -9.97 -16.87 10.03
C GLY A 170 -8.94 -16.01 10.77
N ALA A 171 -8.07 -16.63 11.57
CA ALA A 171 -6.98 -15.95 12.24
C ALA A 171 -6.02 -15.29 11.25
N ALA A 172 -5.65 -15.99 10.17
CA ALA A 172 -4.72 -15.49 9.15
C ALA A 172 -5.24 -14.20 8.51
N VAL A 173 -6.47 -14.23 8.02
CA VAL A 173 -7.08 -13.09 7.33
C VAL A 173 -7.31 -11.90 8.29
N LEU A 174 -7.64 -12.15 9.56
CA LEU A 174 -7.74 -11.08 10.58
C LEU A 174 -6.39 -10.38 10.81
N LYS A 175 -5.29 -11.14 10.81
CA LYS A 175 -3.96 -10.55 10.95
C LYS A 175 -3.51 -9.82 9.68
N PHE A 176 -3.98 -10.22 8.49
CA PHE A 176 -3.73 -9.47 7.25
C PHE A 176 -4.33 -8.05 7.27
N ILE A 177 -5.48 -7.86 7.92
CA ILE A 177 -6.12 -6.55 8.11
C ILE A 177 -5.25 -5.65 9.00
N ARG A 178 -4.76 -6.20 10.11
CA ARG A 178 -3.94 -5.51 11.11
C ARG A 178 -2.52 -5.28 10.57
N GLY A 179 -2.30 -4.13 9.93
CA GLY A 179 -1.03 -3.78 9.28
C GLY A 179 -1.14 -3.51 7.78
N ALA A 180 -2.36 -3.46 7.23
CA ALA A 180 -2.61 -3.00 5.88
C ALA A 180 -2.61 -1.48 5.75
N GLU A 181 -1.99 -0.97 4.68
CA GLU A 181 -2.00 0.45 4.32
C GLU A 181 -3.43 0.96 4.08
N ASN A 182 -4.31 0.11 3.54
CA ASN A 182 -5.74 0.37 3.39
C ASN A 182 -6.56 -0.72 4.11
N PRO A 183 -6.90 -0.49 5.40
CA PRO A 183 -7.66 -1.46 6.20
C PRO A 183 -9.03 -1.81 5.61
N THR A 184 -9.72 -0.85 5.00
CA THR A 184 -11.05 -1.07 4.41
C THR A 184 -10.98 -2.02 3.22
N MET A 185 -10.05 -1.79 2.30
CA MET A 185 -9.87 -2.68 1.15
C MET A 185 -9.40 -4.07 1.60
N GLN A 186 -8.47 -4.13 2.55
CA GLN A 186 -7.99 -5.40 3.08
C GLN A 186 -9.09 -6.18 3.79
N ARG A 187 -10.02 -5.52 4.49
CA ARG A 187 -11.21 -6.16 5.07
C ARG A 187 -12.07 -6.83 4.02
N ILE A 188 -12.27 -6.19 2.87
CA ILE A 188 -13.05 -6.77 1.76
C ILE A 188 -12.36 -8.03 1.21
N ILE A 189 -11.05 -7.98 0.95
CA ILE A 189 -10.27 -9.15 0.49
C ILE A 189 -10.27 -10.27 1.54
N SER A 190 -10.14 -9.91 2.81
CA SER A 190 -10.10 -10.87 3.93
C SER A 190 -11.46 -11.55 4.13
N ALA A 191 -12.55 -10.79 4.05
CA ALA A 191 -13.92 -11.32 4.05
C ALA A 191 -14.17 -12.19 2.81
N SER A 192 -13.69 -11.76 1.64
CA SER A 192 -13.77 -12.51 0.38
C SER A 192 -13.11 -13.88 0.49
N LEU A 193 -11.92 -13.97 1.09
CA LEU A 193 -11.19 -15.21 1.30
C LEU A 193 -11.90 -16.14 2.29
N PHE A 194 -12.37 -15.60 3.42
CA PHE A 194 -13.06 -16.40 4.44
C PHE A 194 -14.43 -16.90 3.98
N LEU A 195 -15.14 -16.12 3.16
CA LEU A 195 -16.45 -16.45 2.60
C LEU A 195 -16.38 -16.97 1.16
N HIS A 196 -15.20 -17.38 0.68
CA HIS A 196 -15.03 -17.79 -0.72
C HIS A 196 -15.93 -18.99 -1.08
N PRO A 197 -16.73 -18.94 -2.17
CA PRO A 197 -17.65 -20.02 -2.55
C PRO A 197 -16.95 -21.37 -2.74
N GLY A 198 -15.70 -21.36 -3.22
CA GLY A 198 -14.91 -22.56 -3.35
C GLY A 198 -14.62 -23.28 -2.02
N PHE A 199 -14.42 -22.57 -0.90
CA PHE A 199 -14.28 -23.22 0.41
C PHE A 199 -15.62 -23.78 0.89
N LEU A 200 -16.73 -23.07 0.66
CA LEU A 200 -18.06 -23.57 1.01
C LEU A 200 -18.36 -24.89 0.27
N ILE A 201 -18.15 -24.90 -1.06
CA ILE A 201 -18.41 -26.05 -1.92
C ILE A 201 -17.48 -27.21 -1.56
N VAL A 202 -16.17 -26.98 -1.50
CA VAL A 202 -15.18 -28.05 -1.39
C VAL A 202 -15.02 -28.56 0.05
N ASP A 203 -15.05 -27.67 1.05
CA ASP A 203 -14.81 -28.06 2.43
C ASP A 203 -16.10 -28.36 3.19
N HIS A 204 -17.09 -27.46 3.13
CA HIS A 204 -18.29 -27.56 3.99
C HIS A 204 -19.43 -28.40 3.40
N ILE A 205 -19.46 -28.63 2.09
CA ILE A 205 -20.43 -29.52 1.43
C ILE A 205 -19.73 -30.80 0.95
N HIS A 206 -18.76 -30.69 0.03
CA HIS A 206 -18.04 -31.85 -0.53
C HIS A 206 -17.16 -32.58 0.50
N PHE A 207 -16.69 -31.90 1.55
CA PHE A 207 -15.87 -32.42 2.65
C PHE A 207 -14.36 -32.54 2.37
N GLN A 208 -13.61 -31.48 2.73
CA GLN A 208 -12.14 -31.43 2.72
C GLN A 208 -11.63 -30.41 3.76
N TYR A 209 -10.35 -30.49 4.14
CA TYR A 209 -9.69 -29.57 5.08
C TYR A 209 -8.87 -28.46 4.38
N ASN A 210 -9.31 -27.94 3.22
CA ASN A 210 -8.50 -26.97 2.47
C ASN A 210 -8.39 -25.62 3.20
N GLY A 211 -9.44 -25.14 3.85
CA GLY A 211 -9.44 -23.89 4.60
C GLY A 211 -8.34 -23.85 5.65
N PHE A 212 -8.16 -24.93 6.41
CA PHE A 212 -7.04 -25.10 7.35
C PHE A 212 -5.67 -24.96 6.65
N MET A 213 -5.44 -25.70 5.56
CA MET A 213 -4.17 -25.71 4.83
C MET A 213 -3.88 -24.37 4.13
N PHE A 214 -4.88 -23.75 3.51
CA PHE A 214 -4.75 -22.41 2.96
C PHE A 214 -4.57 -21.36 4.06
N GLY A 215 -5.10 -21.57 5.26
CA GLY A 215 -4.78 -20.78 6.45
C GLY A 215 -3.29 -20.81 6.77
N ILE A 216 -2.65 -21.98 6.76
CA ILE A 216 -1.19 -22.11 6.92
C ILE A 216 -0.45 -21.39 5.78
N LEU A 217 -0.91 -21.54 4.52
CA LEU A 217 -0.31 -20.84 3.37
C LEU A 217 -0.38 -19.32 3.55
N LEU A 218 -1.55 -18.79 3.90
CA LEU A 218 -1.73 -17.35 4.14
C LEU A 218 -0.88 -16.88 5.32
N TRP A 219 -0.77 -17.65 6.40
CA TRP A 219 0.11 -17.31 7.51
C TRP A 219 1.58 -17.27 7.08
N SER A 220 2.02 -18.21 6.22
CA SER A 220 3.36 -18.17 5.63
C SER A 220 3.57 -16.90 4.78
N LEU A 221 2.60 -16.54 3.93
CA LEU A 221 2.64 -15.31 3.14
C LEU A 221 2.66 -14.06 4.01
N LEU A 222 1.94 -14.06 5.13
CA LEU A 222 1.95 -12.97 6.10
C LEU A 222 3.32 -12.82 6.78
N MET A 223 3.97 -13.94 7.13
CA MET A 223 5.34 -13.91 7.66
C MET A 223 6.32 -13.35 6.63
N ALA A 224 6.17 -13.70 5.35
CA ALA A 224 6.97 -13.11 4.26
C ALA A 224 6.72 -11.60 4.11
N ARG A 225 5.47 -11.16 4.21
CA ARG A 225 5.09 -9.73 4.17
C ARG A 225 5.71 -8.92 5.30
N ASN A 226 5.83 -9.51 6.50
CA ASN A 226 6.40 -8.89 7.70
C ASN A 226 7.92 -9.11 7.82
N ASP A 227 8.61 -9.44 6.72
CA ASP A 227 10.06 -9.72 6.64
C ASP A 227 10.57 -10.88 7.53
N ARG A 228 9.68 -11.69 8.10
CA ARG A 228 10.01 -12.91 8.86
C ARG A 228 10.17 -14.12 7.92
N LYS A 229 11.14 -14.03 7.01
CA LYS A 229 11.36 -14.99 5.91
C LYS A 229 11.65 -16.43 6.38
N LEU A 230 12.38 -16.60 7.48
CA LEU A 230 12.63 -17.94 8.06
C LEU A 230 11.32 -18.62 8.51
N ALA A 231 10.46 -17.88 9.21
CA ALA A 231 9.16 -18.39 9.65
C ALA A 231 8.25 -18.71 8.46
N SER A 232 8.30 -17.90 7.40
CA SER A 232 7.59 -18.19 6.13
C SER A 232 8.05 -19.51 5.51
N GLY A 233 9.38 -19.71 5.38
CA GLY A 233 9.94 -20.97 4.87
C GLY A 233 9.57 -22.20 5.70
N PHE A 234 9.64 -22.07 7.04
CA PHE A 234 9.22 -23.13 7.96
C PHE A 234 7.74 -23.51 7.80
N LEU A 235 6.83 -22.52 7.81
CA LEU A 235 5.39 -22.78 7.65
C LEU A 235 5.05 -23.39 6.29
N PHE A 236 5.75 -22.99 5.24
CA PHE A 236 5.57 -23.58 3.91
C PHE A 236 6.10 -25.03 3.86
N ALA A 237 7.21 -25.34 4.52
CA ALA A 237 7.70 -26.72 4.65
C ALA A 237 6.71 -27.60 5.43
N VAL A 238 6.10 -27.05 6.49
CA VAL A 238 5.01 -27.73 7.23
C VAL A 238 3.83 -28.00 6.29
N LEU A 239 3.39 -27.02 5.51
CA LEU A 239 2.30 -27.14 4.55
C LEU A 239 2.54 -28.24 3.49
N LEU A 240 3.77 -28.34 2.95
CA LEU A 240 4.14 -29.40 2.01
C LEU A 240 3.97 -30.81 2.60
N ASN A 241 4.21 -30.95 3.90
CA ASN A 241 4.03 -32.20 4.63
C ASN A 241 2.58 -32.47 5.03
N PHE A 242 1.68 -31.48 4.92
CA PHE A 242 0.24 -31.69 5.02
C PHE A 242 -0.39 -32.11 3.69
N LYS A 243 0.06 -31.53 2.57
CA LYS A 243 -0.44 -31.91 1.24
C LYS A 243 0.60 -31.62 0.17
N HIS A 244 1.00 -32.66 -0.56
CA HIS A 244 2.06 -32.57 -1.56
C HIS A 244 1.69 -31.69 -2.77
N ILE A 245 0.40 -31.39 -2.99
CA ILE A 245 -0.06 -30.51 -4.08
C ILE A 245 0.55 -29.10 -4.02
N TYR A 246 0.93 -28.62 -2.82
CA TYR A 246 1.60 -27.33 -2.67
C TYR A 246 3.03 -27.31 -3.24
N LEU A 247 3.56 -28.46 -3.70
CA LEU A 247 4.83 -28.53 -4.42
C LEU A 247 4.81 -27.65 -5.68
N TYR A 248 3.64 -27.43 -6.29
CA TYR A 248 3.47 -26.53 -7.43
C TYR A 248 3.89 -25.07 -7.12
N LEU A 249 3.80 -24.69 -5.85
CA LEU A 249 4.16 -23.36 -5.35
C LEU A 249 5.62 -23.27 -4.87
N ALA A 250 6.29 -24.41 -4.69
CA ALA A 250 7.62 -24.48 -4.09
C ALA A 250 8.72 -23.75 -4.87
N PRO A 251 8.75 -23.73 -6.22
CA PRO A 251 9.76 -22.98 -6.98
C PRO A 251 9.80 -21.49 -6.60
N ALA A 252 8.63 -20.85 -6.46
CA ALA A 252 8.53 -19.44 -6.08
C ALA A 252 9.08 -19.19 -4.67
N TYR A 253 8.74 -20.06 -3.71
CA TYR A 253 9.27 -19.99 -2.34
C TYR A 253 10.79 -20.18 -2.30
N PHE A 254 11.31 -21.18 -3.02
CA PHE A 254 12.72 -21.48 -3.07
C PHE A 254 13.52 -20.28 -3.58
N ILE A 255 13.16 -19.74 -4.75
CA ILE A 255 13.87 -18.60 -5.35
C ILE A 255 13.74 -17.34 -4.49
N TYR A 256 12.54 -17.07 -3.95
CA TYR A 256 12.32 -15.91 -3.08
C TYR A 256 13.19 -15.99 -1.82
N LEU A 257 13.18 -17.12 -1.10
CA LEU A 257 13.94 -17.27 0.14
C LEU A 257 15.45 -17.31 -0.13
N LEU A 258 15.90 -18.02 -1.16
CA LEU A 258 17.31 -18.08 -1.54
C LEU A 258 17.84 -16.68 -1.86
N ARG A 259 17.14 -15.91 -2.71
CA ARG A 259 17.58 -14.59 -3.14
C ARG A 259 17.40 -13.49 -2.09
N SER A 260 16.34 -13.55 -1.27
CA SER A 260 15.98 -12.47 -0.34
C SER A 260 16.42 -12.68 1.11
N TYR A 261 16.74 -13.93 1.50
CA TYR A 261 17.17 -14.28 2.86
C TYR A 261 18.62 -14.80 2.90
N CYS A 262 18.96 -15.75 2.02
CA CYS A 262 20.27 -16.41 2.05
C CYS A 262 21.38 -15.61 1.35
N LEU A 263 21.05 -14.76 0.37
CA LEU A 263 21.99 -13.95 -0.40
C LEU A 263 21.99 -12.48 0.05
N SER A 264 23.15 -11.84 0.03
CA SER A 264 23.30 -10.40 0.24
C SER A 264 22.85 -9.60 -1.00
N PRO A 265 22.71 -8.26 -0.90
CA PRO A 265 22.47 -7.42 -2.08
C PRO A 265 23.54 -7.59 -3.18
N SER A 266 24.79 -7.90 -2.79
CA SER A 266 25.93 -8.15 -3.68
C SER A 266 26.06 -9.62 -4.13
N PHE A 267 25.00 -10.43 -3.98
CA PHE A 267 24.96 -11.85 -4.36
C PHE A 267 25.96 -12.76 -3.62
N THR A 268 26.50 -12.32 -2.48
CA THR A 268 27.31 -13.18 -1.62
C THR A 268 26.42 -14.02 -0.72
N LEU A 269 26.72 -15.33 -0.62
CA LEU A 269 25.96 -16.24 0.24
C LEU A 269 26.29 -15.95 1.70
N LEU A 270 25.25 -15.85 2.54
CA LEU A 270 25.35 -15.66 3.98
C LEU A 270 25.18 -17.03 4.66
N PRO A 271 26.27 -17.73 5.05
CA PRO A 271 26.19 -19.12 5.47
C PRO A 271 25.27 -19.32 6.68
N GLY A 272 25.32 -18.43 7.67
CA GLY A 272 24.47 -18.53 8.86
C GLY A 272 22.97 -18.50 8.54
N ARG A 273 22.53 -17.66 7.60
CA ARG A 273 21.12 -17.60 7.18
C ARG A 273 20.73 -18.80 6.33
N PHE A 274 21.62 -19.21 5.43
CA PHE A 274 21.41 -20.40 4.60
C PHE A 274 21.28 -21.66 5.46
N LEU A 275 22.21 -21.90 6.39
CA LEU A 275 22.16 -23.03 7.32
C LEU A 275 20.90 -22.96 8.20
N SER A 276 20.54 -21.78 8.69
CA SER A 276 19.33 -21.61 9.51
C SER A 276 18.05 -22.01 8.74
N LEU A 277 17.93 -21.58 7.47
CA LEU A 277 16.80 -21.97 6.63
C LEU A 277 16.83 -23.47 6.28
N ALA A 278 18.00 -23.98 5.88
CA ALA A 278 18.19 -25.39 5.53
C ALA A 278 17.85 -26.30 6.72
N ASN A 279 18.35 -25.99 7.91
CA ASN A 279 18.06 -26.73 9.14
C ASN A 279 16.57 -26.69 9.48
N ALA A 280 15.90 -25.55 9.32
CA ALA A 280 14.46 -25.46 9.57
C ALA A 280 13.65 -26.37 8.62
N VAL A 281 14.00 -26.39 7.32
CA VAL A 281 13.33 -27.25 6.33
C VAL A 281 13.66 -28.72 6.59
N ILE A 282 14.94 -29.07 6.74
CA ILE A 282 15.39 -30.46 6.99
C ILE A 282 14.75 -31.00 8.26
N LEU A 283 14.76 -30.24 9.37
CA LEU A 283 14.14 -30.67 10.62
C LEU A 283 12.64 -30.94 10.43
N THR A 284 11.94 -30.10 9.68
CA THR A 284 10.51 -30.30 9.41
C THR A 284 10.26 -31.61 8.65
N PHE A 285 11.04 -31.89 7.61
CA PHE A 285 10.94 -33.14 6.85
C PHE A 285 11.41 -34.36 7.66
N LEU A 286 12.41 -34.22 8.53
CA LEU A 286 12.85 -35.30 9.44
C LEU A 286 11.78 -35.63 10.47
N VAL A 287 11.08 -34.65 11.04
CA VAL A 287 9.98 -34.89 11.98
C VAL A 287 8.80 -35.57 11.27
N SER A 288 8.54 -35.21 10.01
CA SER A 288 7.46 -35.80 9.20
C SER A 288 7.80 -37.23 8.73
N LEU A 289 8.88 -37.36 7.95
CA LEU A 289 9.26 -38.57 7.23
C LEU A 289 10.21 -39.48 8.02
N GLY A 290 10.88 -38.97 9.06
CA GLY A 290 11.88 -39.71 9.84
C GLY A 290 11.39 -41.04 10.41
N PRO A 291 10.20 -41.11 11.04
CA PRO A 291 9.66 -42.39 11.52
C PRO A 291 9.52 -43.42 10.40
N PHE A 292 9.06 -43.02 9.22
CA PHE A 292 8.90 -43.91 8.06
C PHE A 292 10.23 -44.26 7.39
N LEU A 293 11.21 -43.36 7.45
CA LEU A 293 12.58 -43.62 7.01
C LEU A 293 13.25 -44.69 7.87
N LEU A 294 13.12 -44.58 9.20
CA LEU A 294 13.65 -45.58 10.15
C LEU A 294 12.98 -46.95 10.01
N MET A 295 11.71 -46.98 9.61
CA MET A 295 10.96 -48.22 9.34
C MET A 295 11.21 -48.78 7.93
N GLY A 296 11.98 -48.11 7.07
CA GLY A 296 12.23 -48.54 5.69
C GLY A 296 11.03 -48.41 4.74
N GLN A 297 10.02 -47.59 5.07
CA GLN A 297 8.74 -47.50 4.35
C GLN A 297 8.68 -46.37 3.32
N LEU A 298 9.80 -45.67 3.07
CA LEU A 298 9.83 -44.51 2.18
C LEU A 298 9.37 -44.82 0.73
N PRO A 299 9.74 -45.95 0.10
CA PRO A 299 9.25 -46.28 -1.24
C PRO A 299 7.73 -46.46 -1.29
N GLN A 300 7.15 -47.10 -0.27
CA GLN A 300 5.70 -47.30 -0.15
C GLN A 300 4.98 -45.96 0.06
N LEU A 301 5.53 -45.08 0.89
CA LEU A 301 4.97 -43.75 1.10
C LEU A 301 4.97 -42.93 -0.21
N LEU A 302 6.06 -42.99 -0.97
CA LEU A 302 6.19 -42.27 -2.25
C LEU A 302 5.23 -42.80 -3.32
N SER A 303 5.01 -44.11 -3.40
CA SER A 303 4.07 -44.70 -4.36
C SER A 303 2.61 -44.31 -4.06
N ARG A 304 2.25 -44.14 -2.78
CA ARG A 304 0.94 -43.62 -2.35
C ARG A 304 0.78 -42.13 -2.65
N LEU A 305 1.81 -41.32 -2.37
CA LEU A 305 1.77 -39.87 -2.59
C LEU A 305 1.74 -39.50 -4.07
N PHE A 306 2.42 -40.27 -4.93
CA PHE A 306 2.54 -39.99 -6.36
C PHE A 306 2.10 -41.20 -7.19
N PRO A 307 0.77 -41.46 -7.30
CA PRO A 307 0.25 -42.55 -8.10
C PRO A 307 0.36 -42.21 -9.61
N PHE A 308 1.24 -42.92 -10.33
CA PHE A 308 1.53 -42.67 -11.75
C PHE A 308 0.51 -43.29 -12.74
N THR A 309 -0.50 -44.01 -12.26
CA THR A 309 -1.47 -44.74 -13.09
C THR A 309 -2.70 -43.93 -13.52
N ARG A 310 -2.65 -42.59 -13.39
CA ARG A 310 -3.78 -41.69 -13.68
C ARG A 310 -3.56 -40.94 -15.00
N GLY A 311 -4.55 -41.00 -15.89
CA GLY A 311 -4.52 -40.38 -17.22
C GLY A 311 -4.60 -38.84 -17.21
N LEU A 312 -4.42 -38.21 -18.37
CA LEU A 312 -4.30 -36.75 -18.52
C LEU A 312 -5.57 -35.99 -18.13
N ASN A 313 -6.75 -36.43 -18.60
CA ASN A 313 -8.04 -35.83 -18.25
C ASN A 313 -8.88 -36.79 -17.41
N HIS A 314 -9.56 -36.25 -16.41
CA HIS A 314 -10.52 -36.98 -15.58
C HIS A 314 -11.95 -36.91 -16.14
N ALA A 315 -12.87 -37.69 -15.55
CA ALA A 315 -14.30 -37.81 -15.90
C ALA A 315 -15.03 -36.49 -16.23
N TYR A 316 -14.68 -35.39 -15.55
CA TYR A 316 -15.39 -34.10 -15.64
C TYR A 316 -14.61 -32.98 -16.35
N TRP A 317 -13.44 -33.30 -16.92
CA TRP A 317 -12.48 -32.37 -17.52
C TRP A 317 -12.24 -31.13 -16.64
N ALA A 318 -11.17 -31.12 -15.85
CA ALA A 318 -10.76 -29.88 -15.19
C ALA A 318 -10.56 -28.78 -16.25
N PRO A 319 -11.05 -27.54 -16.04
CA PRO A 319 -11.03 -26.50 -17.07
C PRO A 319 -9.61 -25.94 -17.23
N ASN A 320 -8.79 -26.68 -17.98
CA ASN A 320 -7.40 -26.36 -18.30
C ASN A 320 -7.20 -26.43 -19.82
N ILE A 321 -5.96 -26.28 -20.29
CA ILE A 321 -5.69 -26.29 -21.73
C ILE A 321 -6.02 -27.65 -22.37
N TRP A 322 -5.85 -28.73 -21.62
CA TRP A 322 -6.11 -30.09 -22.10
C TRP A 322 -7.60 -30.31 -22.37
N ALA A 323 -8.50 -29.69 -21.60
CA ALA A 323 -9.94 -29.70 -21.90
C ALA A 323 -10.25 -29.11 -23.29
N LEU A 324 -9.58 -28.02 -23.67
CA LEU A 324 -9.74 -27.39 -24.98
C LEU A 324 -9.16 -28.24 -26.11
N VAL A 325 -7.98 -28.82 -25.89
CA VAL A 325 -7.34 -29.75 -26.85
C VAL A 325 -8.22 -30.97 -27.08
N THR A 326 -8.83 -31.49 -26.01
CA THR A 326 -9.73 -32.65 -26.07
C THR A 326 -11.04 -32.31 -26.77
N ALA A 327 -11.61 -31.13 -26.52
CA ALA A 327 -12.77 -30.64 -27.27
C ALA A 327 -12.45 -30.48 -28.76
N ALA A 328 -11.28 -29.93 -29.08
CA ALA A 328 -10.83 -29.76 -30.46
C ALA A 328 -10.65 -31.12 -31.17
N ASP A 329 -10.06 -32.12 -30.50
CA ASP A 329 -9.95 -33.49 -31.00
C ASP A 329 -11.33 -34.09 -31.34
N ARG A 330 -12.34 -33.85 -30.49
CA ARG A 330 -13.71 -34.35 -30.71
C ARG A 330 -14.43 -33.63 -31.85
N VAL A 331 -14.26 -32.32 -31.98
CA VAL A 331 -14.79 -31.56 -33.12
C VAL A 331 -14.13 -32.04 -34.41
N LEU A 332 -12.80 -32.23 -34.41
CA LEU A 332 -12.04 -32.68 -35.57
C LEU A 332 -12.45 -34.11 -35.97
N LEU A 333 -12.61 -35.01 -34.99
CA LEU A 333 -13.14 -36.35 -35.23
C LEU A 333 -14.50 -36.29 -35.93
N LYS A 334 -15.42 -35.44 -35.47
CA LYS A 334 -16.76 -35.30 -36.09
C LYS A 334 -16.68 -34.74 -37.51
N VAL A 335 -15.74 -33.84 -37.80
CA VAL A 335 -15.53 -33.30 -39.15
C VAL A 335 -14.91 -34.32 -40.09
N VAL A 336 -13.97 -35.14 -39.61
CA VAL A 336 -13.36 -36.25 -40.36
C VAL A 336 -14.40 -37.35 -40.62
N SER A 337 -15.19 -37.75 -39.62
CA SER A 337 -16.28 -38.72 -39.77
C SER A 337 -17.41 -38.22 -40.68
N ALA A 338 -17.58 -36.91 -40.83
CA ALA A 338 -18.52 -36.30 -41.78
C ALA A 338 -17.99 -36.19 -43.22
N GLY A 339 -16.80 -36.76 -43.51
CA GLY A 339 -16.23 -36.84 -44.87
C GLY A 339 -15.69 -35.51 -45.42
N ARG A 340 -15.58 -34.45 -44.61
CA ARG A 340 -15.13 -33.11 -45.05
C ARG A 340 -13.60 -32.95 -45.08
N LEU A 341 -12.86 -33.89 -44.49
CA LEU A 341 -11.39 -33.93 -44.42
C LEU A 341 -10.93 -35.37 -44.71
N ALA A 342 -10.78 -35.70 -45.99
CA ALA A 342 -10.28 -37.01 -46.43
C ALA A 342 -8.75 -37.05 -46.31
N GLY A 343 -8.20 -38.03 -45.57
CA GLY A 343 -6.76 -38.31 -45.51
C GLY A 343 -6.10 -38.30 -44.12
N PHE A 344 -6.84 -38.02 -43.04
CA PHE A 344 -6.30 -38.11 -41.67
C PHE A 344 -6.49 -39.51 -41.08
N ALA A 345 -5.40 -40.10 -40.56
CA ALA A 345 -5.44 -41.37 -39.85
C ALA A 345 -6.14 -41.18 -38.49
N VAL A 346 -7.24 -41.91 -38.27
CA VAL A 346 -7.99 -41.89 -37.00
C VAL A 346 -7.54 -43.10 -36.16
N ASN A 347 -7.19 -42.85 -34.90
CA ASN A 347 -6.84 -43.91 -33.97
C ASN A 347 -8.10 -44.47 -33.30
N GLU A 348 -8.44 -45.73 -33.57
CA GLU A 348 -9.64 -46.41 -33.05
C GLU A 348 -9.69 -46.45 -31.52
N SER A 349 -8.53 -46.60 -30.87
CA SER A 349 -8.43 -46.56 -29.41
C SER A 349 -8.81 -45.20 -28.80
N GLY A 350 -8.57 -44.10 -29.54
CA GLY A 350 -8.91 -42.75 -29.12
C GLY A 350 -10.40 -42.41 -29.27
N VAL A 351 -11.12 -43.08 -30.18
CA VAL A 351 -12.56 -42.86 -30.37
C VAL A 351 -13.34 -43.23 -29.11
N SER A 352 -12.95 -44.31 -28.42
CA SER A 352 -13.63 -44.85 -27.23
C SER A 352 -13.04 -44.40 -25.88
N SER A 353 -11.84 -43.80 -25.86
CA SER A 353 -11.10 -43.48 -24.62
C SER A 353 -11.69 -42.30 -23.83
N THR A 354 -12.18 -41.24 -24.50
CA THR A 354 -12.68 -40.03 -23.81
C THR A 354 -14.21 -39.93 -23.70
N SER A 355 -14.94 -40.88 -24.28
CA SER A 355 -16.41 -40.88 -24.30
C SER A 355 -17.05 -41.58 -23.08
N ARG A 356 -16.27 -42.35 -22.31
CA ARG A 356 -16.78 -43.16 -21.19
C ARG A 356 -16.93 -42.43 -19.86
N GLY A 357 -16.38 -41.21 -19.74
CA GLY A 357 -16.37 -40.50 -18.45
C GLY A 357 -15.65 -41.24 -17.32
N LEU A 358 -14.87 -42.29 -17.62
CA LEU A 358 -14.14 -43.11 -16.66
C LEU A 358 -12.68 -42.65 -16.54
N VAL A 359 -12.09 -42.87 -15.37
CA VAL A 359 -10.69 -42.55 -15.06
C VAL A 359 -9.78 -43.54 -15.79
N GLY A 360 -9.03 -43.08 -16.78
CA GLY A 360 -8.11 -43.93 -17.55
C GLY A 360 -7.18 -43.12 -18.45
N ASP A 361 -6.24 -43.80 -19.10
CA ASP A 361 -5.30 -43.16 -20.02
C ASP A 361 -6.03 -42.59 -21.24
N THR A 362 -5.89 -41.27 -21.42
CA THR A 362 -6.54 -40.55 -22.52
C THR A 362 -5.71 -40.68 -23.79
N VAL A 363 -6.26 -41.37 -24.78
CA VAL A 363 -5.72 -41.43 -26.13
C VAL A 363 -6.55 -40.53 -27.03
N PHE A 364 -5.89 -39.64 -27.77
CA PHE A 364 -6.56 -38.75 -28.73
C PHE A 364 -6.85 -39.49 -30.03
N ALA A 365 -7.97 -39.16 -30.68
CA ALA A 365 -8.43 -39.84 -31.89
C ALA A 365 -7.75 -39.30 -33.15
N VAL A 366 -7.49 -37.98 -33.20
CA VAL A 366 -6.88 -37.30 -34.36
C VAL A 366 -5.60 -36.55 -33.97
N LEU A 367 -5.57 -35.93 -32.79
CA LEU A 367 -4.40 -35.21 -32.29
C LEU A 367 -3.33 -36.16 -31.71
N PRO A 368 -2.05 -35.73 -31.66
CA PRO A 368 -0.98 -36.56 -31.08
C PRO A 368 -1.16 -36.75 -29.57
N THR A 369 -0.83 -37.95 -29.09
CA THR A 369 -0.89 -38.28 -27.66
C THR A 369 0.10 -37.45 -26.84
N VAL A 370 -0.42 -36.78 -25.81
CA VAL A 370 0.38 -35.98 -24.88
C VAL A 370 0.92 -36.93 -23.80
N LYS A 371 2.24 -36.97 -23.62
CA LYS A 371 2.91 -37.77 -22.58
C LYS A 371 3.18 -36.92 -21.34
N PRO A 372 3.33 -37.53 -20.14
CA PRO A 372 3.67 -36.81 -18.91
C PRO A 372 4.91 -35.91 -19.06
N ILE A 373 5.93 -36.39 -19.78
CA ILE A 373 7.16 -35.62 -20.02
C ILE A 373 6.92 -34.31 -20.79
N HIS A 374 5.95 -34.26 -21.72
CA HIS A 374 5.61 -33.05 -22.45
C HIS A 374 5.00 -32.00 -21.51
N THR A 375 4.06 -32.43 -20.67
CA THR A 375 3.39 -31.57 -19.69
C THR A 375 4.36 -31.01 -18.66
N PHE A 376 5.31 -31.84 -18.21
CA PHE A 376 6.39 -31.44 -17.30
C PHE A 376 7.31 -30.40 -17.94
N ALA A 377 7.77 -30.65 -19.18
CA ALA A 377 8.64 -29.74 -19.90
C ALA A 377 7.99 -28.36 -20.13
N ILE A 378 6.73 -28.31 -20.54
CA ILE A 378 5.98 -27.06 -20.73
C ILE A 378 5.85 -26.31 -19.40
N THR A 379 5.49 -27.01 -18.32
CA THR A 379 5.32 -26.42 -16.99
C THR A 379 6.62 -25.77 -16.51
N VAL A 380 7.75 -26.48 -16.62
CA VAL A 380 9.08 -25.97 -16.22
C VAL A 380 9.51 -24.78 -17.09
N ALA A 381 9.26 -24.84 -18.41
CA ALA A 381 9.61 -23.76 -19.31
C ALA A 381 8.91 -22.44 -18.92
N PHE A 382 7.60 -22.47 -18.67
CA PHE A 382 6.85 -21.29 -18.23
C PHE A 382 7.28 -20.82 -16.84
N GLN A 383 7.41 -21.73 -15.87
CA GLN A 383 7.82 -21.36 -14.51
C GLN A 383 9.21 -20.70 -14.49
N THR A 384 10.15 -21.15 -15.33
CA THR A 384 11.50 -20.58 -15.42
C THR A 384 11.49 -19.09 -15.77
N ILE A 385 10.57 -18.65 -16.64
CA ILE A 385 10.42 -17.23 -17.03
C ILE A 385 10.11 -16.36 -15.80
N TYR A 386 9.16 -16.80 -14.99
CA TYR A 386 8.73 -16.06 -13.80
C TYR A 386 9.76 -16.12 -12.68
N MET A 387 10.46 -17.26 -12.53
CA MET A 387 11.55 -17.41 -11.57
C MET A 387 12.74 -16.49 -11.91
N GLY A 388 13.08 -16.34 -13.19
CA GLY A 388 14.11 -15.37 -13.61
C GLY A 388 13.75 -13.92 -13.24
N LYS A 389 12.47 -13.55 -13.40
CA LYS A 389 11.97 -12.24 -12.98
C LYS A 389 11.97 -12.07 -11.45
N LEU A 390 11.64 -13.11 -10.71
CA LEU A 390 11.69 -13.11 -9.25
C LEU A 390 13.13 -13.02 -8.71
N TRP A 391 14.09 -13.65 -9.39
CA TRP A 391 15.52 -13.59 -9.04
C TRP A 391 16.07 -12.16 -9.11
N THR A 392 15.59 -11.37 -10.07
CA THR A 392 16.01 -9.98 -10.26
C THR A 392 15.24 -9.00 -9.35
N ASN A 393 13.96 -9.25 -9.07
CA ASN A 393 13.14 -8.42 -8.19
C ASN A 393 12.44 -9.27 -7.10
N THR A 394 12.97 -9.20 -5.88
CA THR A 394 12.49 -9.95 -4.70
C THR A 394 11.50 -9.21 -3.82
N SER A 395 10.72 -8.28 -4.36
CA SER A 395 9.63 -7.67 -3.60
C SER A 395 8.54 -8.70 -3.24
N TYR A 396 7.83 -8.49 -2.13
CA TYR A 396 6.69 -9.31 -1.72
C TYR A 396 5.64 -9.46 -2.83
N LYS A 397 5.37 -8.38 -3.57
CA LYS A 397 4.43 -8.39 -4.70
C LYS A 397 4.91 -9.30 -5.83
N SER A 398 6.20 -9.18 -6.20
CA SER A 398 6.83 -10.05 -7.20
C SER A 398 6.75 -11.52 -6.78
N PHE A 399 6.98 -11.80 -5.48
CA PHE A 399 6.86 -13.13 -4.91
C PHE A 399 5.43 -13.68 -4.98
N VAL A 400 4.40 -12.96 -4.52
CA VAL A 400 3.00 -13.42 -4.60
C VAL A 400 2.55 -13.57 -6.06
N THR A 401 2.95 -12.68 -6.97
CA THR A 401 2.66 -12.83 -8.41
C THR A 401 3.31 -14.08 -8.99
N ALA A 402 4.59 -14.33 -8.68
CA ALA A 402 5.30 -15.53 -9.13
C ALA A 402 4.68 -16.81 -8.53
N LEU A 403 4.27 -16.77 -7.28
CA LEU A 403 3.55 -17.86 -6.60
C LEU A 403 2.23 -18.18 -7.32
N THR A 404 1.40 -17.17 -7.57
CA THR A 404 0.14 -17.32 -8.30
C THR A 404 0.38 -17.89 -9.70
N LEU A 405 1.37 -17.36 -10.43
CA LEU A 405 1.72 -17.84 -11.77
C LEU A 405 2.23 -19.28 -11.77
N CYS A 406 3.05 -19.68 -10.79
CA CYS A 406 3.48 -21.07 -10.64
C CYS A 406 2.28 -22.01 -10.46
N GLY A 407 1.36 -21.67 -9.55
CA GLY A 407 0.12 -22.42 -9.35
C GLY A 407 -0.75 -22.45 -10.62
N PHE A 408 -0.87 -21.33 -11.33
CA PHE A 408 -1.66 -21.23 -12.55
C PHE A 408 -1.06 -22.07 -13.68
N THR A 409 0.26 -22.01 -13.90
CA THR A 409 0.94 -22.85 -14.89
C THR A 409 0.77 -24.33 -14.58
N SER A 410 0.96 -24.75 -13.32
CA SER A 410 0.76 -26.15 -12.92
C SER A 410 -0.70 -26.60 -13.08
N TYR A 411 -1.66 -25.72 -12.84
CA TYR A 411 -3.07 -26.02 -13.07
C TYR A 411 -3.43 -26.11 -14.57
N MET A 412 -2.84 -25.25 -15.40
CA MET A 412 -3.09 -25.20 -16.84
C MET A 412 -2.45 -26.35 -17.61
N PHE A 413 -1.20 -26.70 -17.26
CA PHE A 413 -0.37 -27.63 -18.03
C PHE A 413 0.02 -28.89 -17.25
N GLY A 414 -0.40 -29.06 -16.00
CA GLY A 414 -0.06 -30.23 -15.21
C GLY A 414 -0.57 -31.54 -15.82
N TRP A 415 0.18 -32.62 -15.58
CA TRP A 415 -0.33 -33.97 -15.79
C TRP A 415 -1.34 -34.27 -14.69
N HIS A 416 -2.56 -34.63 -15.06
CA HIS A 416 -3.61 -35.05 -14.14
C HIS A 416 -3.97 -33.98 -13.07
N VAL A 417 -4.75 -32.98 -13.50
CA VAL A 417 -5.23 -31.87 -12.65
C VAL A 417 -6.72 -32.03 -12.36
N HIS A 418 -7.10 -31.86 -11.09
CA HIS A 418 -8.50 -31.84 -10.66
C HIS A 418 -9.06 -30.41 -10.63
N GLU A 419 -10.36 -30.27 -10.85
CA GLU A 419 -11.11 -29.01 -10.77
C GLU A 419 -10.90 -28.30 -9.42
N LYS A 420 -10.82 -29.05 -8.31
CA LYS A 420 -10.59 -28.53 -6.95
C LYS A 420 -9.26 -27.76 -6.82
N ALA A 421 -8.26 -28.08 -7.65
CA ALA A 421 -6.93 -27.46 -7.58
C ALA A 421 -6.93 -25.98 -7.99
N ILE A 422 -8.01 -25.47 -8.59
CA ILE A 422 -8.15 -24.06 -8.97
C ILE A 422 -7.97 -23.10 -7.77
N LEU A 423 -8.26 -23.55 -6.55
CA LEU A 423 -8.05 -22.77 -5.32
C LEU A 423 -6.58 -22.38 -5.10
N LEU A 424 -5.62 -23.17 -5.61
CA LEU A 424 -4.19 -22.83 -5.57
C LEU A 424 -3.88 -21.56 -6.38
N VAL A 425 -4.72 -21.22 -7.35
CA VAL A 425 -4.63 -20.01 -8.16
C VAL A 425 -5.43 -18.88 -7.54
N LEU A 426 -6.70 -19.13 -7.20
CA LEU A 426 -7.64 -18.08 -6.76
C LEU A 426 -7.25 -17.45 -5.43
N VAL A 427 -6.77 -18.25 -4.46
CA VAL A 427 -6.45 -17.76 -3.12
C VAL A 427 -5.28 -16.75 -3.17
N PRO A 428 -4.10 -17.08 -3.75
CA PRO A 428 -3.04 -16.08 -3.91
C PRO A 428 -3.42 -14.91 -4.83
N LEU A 429 -4.21 -15.15 -5.90
CA LEU A 429 -4.64 -14.09 -6.82
C LEU A 429 -5.53 -13.04 -6.13
N SER A 430 -6.36 -13.45 -5.16
CA SER A 430 -7.21 -12.53 -4.40
C SER A 430 -6.42 -11.46 -3.64
N LEU A 431 -5.19 -11.78 -3.19
CA LEU A 431 -4.30 -10.83 -2.50
C LEU A 431 -3.75 -9.76 -3.45
N LEU A 432 -3.73 -10.03 -4.76
CA LEU A 432 -3.27 -9.10 -5.81
C LEU A 432 -4.41 -8.28 -6.42
N ALA A 433 -5.67 -8.69 -6.24
CA ALA A 433 -6.83 -8.11 -6.90
C ALA A 433 -7.02 -6.60 -6.61
N ALA A 434 -6.63 -6.13 -5.43
CA ALA A 434 -6.79 -4.73 -5.03
C ALA A 434 -5.66 -3.79 -5.52
N GLU A 435 -4.60 -4.33 -6.12
CA GLU A 435 -3.41 -3.55 -6.46
C GLU A 435 -3.58 -2.72 -7.74
N ASN A 436 -4.06 -3.32 -8.82
CA ASN A 436 -4.22 -2.68 -10.13
C ASN A 436 -5.44 -3.22 -10.89
N ASN A 437 -5.94 -2.43 -11.84
CA ASN A 437 -7.09 -2.78 -12.68
C ASN A 437 -6.86 -4.08 -13.47
N GLU A 438 -5.65 -4.29 -13.98
CA GLU A 438 -5.29 -5.51 -14.71
C GLU A 438 -5.39 -6.76 -13.83
N TYR A 439 -4.84 -6.72 -12.60
CA TYR A 439 -4.97 -7.82 -11.65
C TYR A 439 -6.41 -8.06 -11.25
N PHE A 440 -7.20 -7.01 -11.10
CA PHE A 440 -8.64 -7.13 -10.81
C PHE A 440 -9.38 -7.83 -11.95
N ARG A 441 -9.18 -7.43 -13.21
CA ARG A 441 -9.82 -8.06 -14.38
C ARG A 441 -9.47 -9.54 -14.50
N THR A 442 -8.18 -9.88 -14.33
CA THR A 442 -7.74 -11.28 -14.28
C THR A 442 -8.39 -12.04 -13.13
N PHE A 443 -8.46 -11.43 -11.94
CA PHE A 443 -9.10 -12.03 -10.77
C PHE A 443 -10.61 -12.26 -10.96
N GLU A 444 -11.32 -11.31 -11.56
CA GLU A 444 -12.76 -11.40 -11.84
C GLU A 444 -13.05 -12.59 -12.76
N ILE A 445 -12.38 -12.66 -13.91
CA ILE A 445 -12.58 -13.74 -14.89
C ILE A 445 -12.18 -15.09 -14.29
N ALA A 446 -11.01 -15.16 -13.65
CA ALA A 446 -10.52 -16.41 -13.06
C ALA A 446 -11.43 -16.90 -11.93
N SER A 447 -11.93 -16.01 -11.08
CA SER A 447 -12.80 -16.39 -9.95
C SER A 447 -14.16 -16.86 -10.43
N VAL A 448 -14.80 -16.16 -11.39
CA VAL A 448 -16.10 -16.58 -11.91
C VAL A 448 -15.99 -17.92 -12.63
N ALA A 449 -15.02 -18.08 -13.53
CA ALA A 449 -14.80 -19.34 -14.23
C ALA A 449 -14.40 -20.48 -13.28
N GLY A 450 -13.51 -20.20 -12.32
CA GLY A 450 -13.03 -21.19 -11.36
C GLY A 450 -14.07 -21.62 -10.34
N ILE A 451 -14.95 -20.72 -9.88
CA ILE A 451 -16.06 -21.07 -8.98
C ILE A 451 -17.11 -21.88 -9.76
N PHE A 452 -17.47 -21.42 -10.96
CA PHE A 452 -18.46 -22.11 -11.80
C PHE A 452 -18.00 -23.53 -12.17
N SER A 453 -16.69 -23.74 -12.39
CA SER A 453 -16.16 -25.08 -12.65
C SER A 453 -16.24 -26.06 -11.48
N LEU A 454 -16.50 -25.59 -10.26
CA LEU A 454 -16.75 -26.45 -9.11
C LEU A 454 -18.22 -26.86 -8.99
N PHE A 455 -19.14 -26.24 -9.74
CA PHE A 455 -20.57 -26.55 -9.66
C PHE A 455 -20.92 -28.00 -10.00
N PRO A 456 -20.27 -28.66 -10.98
CA PRO A 456 -20.50 -30.08 -11.26
C PRO A 456 -20.25 -31.02 -10.08
N LEU A 457 -19.46 -30.62 -9.08
CA LEU A 457 -19.21 -31.44 -7.88
C LEU A 457 -20.48 -31.66 -7.05
N LEU A 458 -21.45 -30.74 -7.13
CA LEU A 458 -22.69 -30.77 -6.38
C LEU A 458 -23.86 -30.88 -7.35
N PHE A 459 -24.31 -32.09 -7.67
CA PHE A 459 -25.33 -32.33 -8.70
C PHE A 459 -26.78 -32.26 -8.18
N THR A 460 -26.98 -32.24 -6.87
CA THR A 460 -28.29 -32.26 -6.23
C THR A 460 -29.04 -30.93 -6.39
N PRO A 461 -30.40 -30.94 -6.50
CA PRO A 461 -31.18 -29.73 -6.73
C PRO A 461 -31.10 -28.69 -5.60
N ALA A 462 -31.10 -29.15 -4.34
CA ALA A 462 -31.06 -28.26 -3.17
C ALA A 462 -29.72 -27.49 -3.10
N GLU A 463 -28.60 -28.21 -3.25
CA GLU A 463 -27.26 -27.65 -3.28
C GLU A 463 -27.03 -26.77 -4.51
N THR A 464 -27.74 -27.03 -5.62
CA THR A 464 -27.69 -26.19 -6.80
C THR A 464 -28.23 -24.78 -6.53
N LEU A 465 -29.31 -24.65 -5.77
CA LEU A 465 -29.80 -23.34 -5.35
C LEU A 465 -28.79 -22.65 -4.42
N ILE A 466 -28.25 -23.38 -3.45
CA ILE A 466 -27.28 -22.86 -2.47
C ILE A 466 -26.03 -22.31 -3.17
N LYS A 467 -25.41 -23.11 -4.07
CA LYS A 467 -24.16 -22.71 -4.74
C LYS A 467 -24.36 -21.51 -5.68
N ILE A 468 -25.51 -21.41 -6.37
CA ILE A 468 -25.82 -20.27 -7.25
C ILE A 468 -26.03 -19.01 -6.42
N VAL A 469 -26.95 -19.04 -5.45
CA VAL A 469 -27.28 -17.87 -4.62
C VAL A 469 -26.05 -17.38 -3.87
N TYR A 470 -25.31 -18.28 -3.24
CA TYR A 470 -24.11 -17.93 -2.50
C TYR A 470 -23.01 -17.32 -3.39
N SER A 471 -22.78 -17.89 -4.58
CA SER A 471 -21.79 -17.36 -5.53
C SER A 471 -22.19 -15.98 -6.07
N VAL A 472 -23.47 -15.75 -6.37
CA VAL A 472 -23.98 -14.45 -6.82
C VAL A 472 -23.84 -13.39 -5.72
N LEU A 473 -24.22 -13.72 -4.48
CA LEU A 473 -24.05 -12.82 -3.34
C LEU A 473 -22.58 -12.46 -3.13
N TRP A 474 -21.68 -13.46 -3.19
CA TRP A 474 -20.25 -13.23 -3.07
C TRP A 474 -19.72 -12.30 -4.19
N VAL A 475 -20.11 -12.52 -5.45
CA VAL A 475 -19.74 -11.64 -6.59
C VAL A 475 -20.21 -10.20 -6.33
N ILE A 476 -21.45 -10.01 -5.88
CA ILE A 476 -22.01 -8.67 -5.61
C ILE A 476 -21.28 -7.98 -4.46
N PHE A 477 -21.02 -8.68 -3.35
CA PHE A 477 -20.41 -8.08 -2.15
C PHE A 477 -18.88 -7.94 -2.24
N VAL A 478 -18.21 -8.70 -3.10
CA VAL A 478 -16.74 -8.68 -3.23
C VAL A 478 -16.29 -7.95 -4.49
N LEU A 479 -16.74 -8.40 -5.66
CA LEU A 479 -16.19 -7.90 -6.93
C LEU A 479 -16.64 -6.47 -7.19
N ARG A 480 -17.89 -6.10 -6.88
CA ARG A 480 -18.42 -4.75 -7.10
C ARG A 480 -17.69 -3.67 -6.27
N PRO A 481 -17.44 -3.84 -4.96
CA PRO A 481 -16.65 -2.87 -4.19
C PRO A 481 -15.20 -2.75 -4.66
N ILE A 482 -14.53 -3.85 -4.98
CA ILE A 482 -13.14 -3.81 -5.48
C ILE A 482 -13.09 -3.11 -6.84
N HIS A 483 -14.00 -3.45 -7.76
CA HIS A 483 -14.14 -2.79 -9.05
C HIS A 483 -14.29 -1.28 -8.90
N ARG A 484 -15.19 -0.80 -8.03
CA ARG A 484 -15.40 0.65 -7.80
C ARG A 484 -14.14 1.40 -7.37
N GLN A 485 -13.22 0.76 -6.67
CA GLN A 485 -12.01 1.40 -6.16
C GLN A 485 -10.83 1.30 -7.13
N VAL A 486 -10.78 0.25 -7.95
CA VAL A 486 -9.65 -0.08 -8.83
C VAL A 486 -9.95 0.23 -10.31
N TYR A 487 -11.21 0.53 -10.66
CA TYR A 487 -11.62 0.82 -12.03
C TYR A 487 -10.82 1.97 -12.66
N GLN A 488 -10.35 1.73 -13.89
CA GLN A 488 -9.71 2.73 -14.74
C GLN A 488 -10.34 2.64 -16.12
N PHE A 489 -10.71 3.79 -16.70
CA PHE A 489 -11.29 3.80 -18.03
C PHE A 489 -10.23 3.41 -19.08
N PRO A 490 -10.54 2.55 -20.07
CA PRO A 490 -9.59 2.14 -21.09
C PRO A 490 -9.03 3.33 -21.88
N ALA A 491 -7.70 3.41 -22.00
CA ALA A 491 -7.04 4.54 -22.66
C ALA A 491 -7.06 4.49 -24.20
N SER A 492 -7.44 3.36 -24.81
CA SER A 492 -7.49 3.22 -26.27
C SER A 492 -8.62 2.29 -26.75
N LEU A 493 -9.05 2.50 -28.01
CA LEU A 493 -10.10 1.74 -28.68
C LEU A 493 -9.95 0.19 -28.60
N PRO A 494 -8.77 -0.41 -28.85
CA PRO A 494 -8.64 -1.87 -28.71
C PRO A 494 -8.89 -2.34 -27.28
N PHE A 495 -8.49 -1.58 -26.25
CA PHE A 495 -8.78 -1.94 -24.86
C PHE A 495 -10.27 -1.82 -24.51
N VAL A 496 -11.02 -0.93 -25.17
CA VAL A 496 -12.48 -0.85 -25.05
C VAL A 496 -13.13 -2.10 -25.63
N ALA A 497 -12.70 -2.56 -26.81
CA ALA A 497 -13.23 -3.78 -27.42
C ALA A 497 -12.95 -5.02 -26.55
N ILE A 498 -11.75 -5.09 -25.97
CA ILE A 498 -11.37 -6.16 -25.03
C ILE A 498 -12.26 -6.13 -23.77
N ASP A 499 -12.46 -4.96 -23.16
CA ASP A 499 -13.35 -4.79 -22.00
C ASP A 499 -14.79 -5.23 -22.32
N PHE A 500 -15.29 -4.89 -23.50
CA PHE A 500 -16.60 -5.35 -23.97
C PHE A 500 -16.68 -6.87 -24.10
N LEU A 501 -15.68 -7.51 -24.73
CA LEU A 501 -15.62 -8.96 -24.88
C LEU A 501 -15.55 -9.70 -23.54
N GLU A 502 -14.80 -9.16 -22.58
CA GLU A 502 -14.70 -9.75 -21.23
C GLU A 502 -16.04 -9.66 -20.48
N ARG A 503 -16.74 -8.52 -20.57
CA ARG A 503 -18.08 -8.38 -19.99
C ARG A 503 -19.10 -9.27 -20.68
N LEU A 504 -19.02 -9.42 -21.99
CA LEU A 504 -19.87 -10.33 -22.76
C LEU A 504 -19.63 -11.79 -22.34
N TYR A 505 -18.38 -12.19 -22.14
CA TYR A 505 -18.04 -13.50 -21.58
C TYR A 505 -18.67 -13.68 -20.20
N LEU A 506 -18.48 -12.75 -19.27
CA LEU A 506 -19.07 -12.87 -17.93
C LEU A 506 -20.62 -12.91 -17.96
N ALA A 507 -21.25 -12.18 -18.88
CA ALA A 507 -22.71 -12.17 -19.05
C ALA A 507 -23.30 -13.48 -19.56
N CYS A 508 -22.48 -14.38 -20.12
CA CYS A 508 -22.92 -15.65 -20.70
C CYS A 508 -23.02 -16.81 -19.68
N PHE A 509 -22.45 -16.69 -18.47
CA PHE A 509 -22.55 -17.73 -17.42
C PHE A 509 -23.99 -18.08 -16.99
N PRO A 510 -24.92 -17.11 -16.81
CA PRO A 510 -26.32 -17.44 -16.52
C PRO A 510 -26.97 -18.28 -17.63
N PHE A 511 -26.68 -17.99 -18.90
CA PHE A 511 -27.20 -18.76 -20.03
C PHE A 511 -26.62 -20.18 -20.04
N LEU A 512 -25.34 -20.33 -19.74
CA LEU A 512 -24.71 -21.63 -19.56
C LEU A 512 -25.37 -22.41 -18.42
N GLN A 513 -25.66 -21.77 -17.29
CA GLN A 513 -26.35 -22.41 -16.17
C GLN A 513 -27.76 -22.87 -16.55
N VAL A 514 -28.51 -22.05 -17.28
CA VAL A 514 -29.83 -22.42 -17.81
C VAL A 514 -29.72 -23.63 -18.75
N PHE A 515 -28.72 -23.64 -19.65
CA PHE A 515 -28.47 -24.78 -20.52
C PHE A 515 -28.21 -26.07 -19.73
N VAL A 516 -27.34 -26.01 -18.71
CA VAL A 516 -27.01 -27.18 -17.86
C VAL A 516 -28.24 -27.70 -17.11
N MET A 517 -29.15 -26.82 -16.68
CA MET A 517 -30.38 -27.22 -15.97
C MET A 517 -31.47 -27.76 -16.91
N VAL A 518 -31.62 -27.18 -18.10
CA VAL A 518 -32.71 -27.50 -19.03
C VAL A 518 -32.38 -28.70 -19.92
N PHE A 519 -31.12 -28.89 -20.30
CA PHE A 519 -30.72 -29.96 -21.22
C PHE A 519 -31.09 -31.38 -20.74
N PRO A 520 -30.87 -31.77 -19.47
CA PRO A 520 -31.31 -33.07 -18.96
C PRO A 520 -32.84 -33.23 -18.95
N LEU A 521 -33.58 -32.14 -18.73
CA LEU A 521 -35.05 -32.15 -18.74
C LEU A 521 -35.60 -32.35 -20.15
N LEU A 522 -35.00 -31.70 -21.16
CA LEU A 522 -35.41 -31.84 -22.57
C LEU A 522 -35.06 -33.19 -23.18
N THR A 523 -34.01 -33.85 -22.69
CA THR A 523 -33.57 -35.17 -23.16
C THR A 523 -34.27 -36.34 -22.44
N ASN A 524 -35.33 -36.04 -21.68
CA ASN A 524 -36.25 -36.99 -21.05
C ASN A 524 -35.55 -38.03 -20.15
N ARG A 525 -34.65 -37.57 -19.26
CA ARG A 525 -34.08 -38.42 -18.20
C ARG A 525 -34.55 -37.94 -16.83
N SER A 526 -35.60 -38.59 -16.33
CA SER A 526 -35.97 -38.54 -14.91
C SER A 526 -35.37 -39.78 -14.23
N ALA A 527 -34.21 -39.65 -13.59
CA ALA A 527 -33.84 -40.46 -12.42
C ALA A 527 -32.54 -39.91 -11.78
N PRO A 528 -32.49 -39.78 -10.44
CA PRO A 528 -31.26 -39.51 -9.72
C PRO A 528 -30.38 -40.77 -9.78
N VAL A 529 -29.09 -40.59 -10.04
CA VAL A 529 -28.12 -41.66 -9.80
C VAL A 529 -27.95 -41.76 -8.29
N ASP A 530 -28.72 -42.64 -7.66
CA ASP A 530 -28.41 -43.12 -6.32
C ASP A 530 -27.10 -43.92 -6.41
N ALA A 531 -26.07 -43.39 -5.76
CA ALA A 531 -24.78 -44.05 -5.61
C ALA A 531 -24.86 -45.15 -4.53
N THR A 532 -25.68 -46.18 -4.75
CA THR A 532 -25.67 -47.43 -3.96
C THR A 532 -26.25 -48.58 -4.77
N SER A 533 -25.42 -49.26 -5.57
CA SER A 533 -25.49 -50.70 -5.81
C SER A 533 -24.33 -51.14 -6.69
N ASP A 534 -23.28 -51.67 -6.07
CA ASP A 534 -22.51 -52.76 -6.63
C ASP A 534 -23.49 -53.91 -6.93
N TYR A 535 -23.75 -54.20 -8.19
CA TYR A 535 -23.97 -55.58 -8.63
C TYR A 535 -23.63 -55.70 -10.12
N ASP A 536 -22.66 -56.59 -10.35
CA ASP A 536 -22.19 -57.10 -11.62
C ASP A 536 -23.37 -57.76 -12.37
N ASP A 537 -23.81 -57.19 -13.50
CA ASP A 537 -24.40 -57.99 -14.58
C ASP A 537 -24.18 -57.34 -15.95
N GLY A 538 -23.58 -58.12 -16.84
CA GLY A 538 -23.07 -57.71 -18.15
C GLY A 538 -24.16 -57.57 -19.20
N THR A 539 -24.96 -56.51 -19.12
CA THR A 539 -25.86 -56.11 -20.21
C THR A 539 -25.52 -54.71 -20.73
N GLU A 540 -25.05 -54.66 -21.98
CA GLU A 540 -24.77 -53.44 -22.74
C GLU A 540 -26.07 -52.63 -22.95
N SER A 541 -26.42 -51.78 -21.99
CA SER A 541 -27.44 -50.75 -22.19
C SER A 541 -26.81 -49.54 -22.88
N GLY A 542 -27.09 -49.36 -24.17
CA GLY A 542 -26.60 -48.26 -25.00
C GLY A 542 -26.91 -46.87 -24.42
N GLY A 543 -25.89 -46.24 -23.83
CA GLY A 543 -25.94 -44.84 -23.39
C GLY A 543 -26.07 -43.89 -24.60
N SER A 544 -26.97 -42.90 -24.48
CA SER A 544 -27.16 -41.84 -25.48
C SER A 544 -25.84 -41.09 -25.71
N ALA A 545 -25.49 -40.87 -26.99
CA ALA A 545 -24.21 -40.31 -27.44
C ALA A 545 -23.85 -38.90 -26.90
N LEU A 546 -24.72 -38.23 -26.13
CA LEU A 546 -24.57 -36.85 -25.64
C LEU A 546 -24.76 -36.67 -24.12
N GLU A 547 -24.72 -37.75 -23.34
CA GLU A 547 -24.94 -37.73 -21.88
C GLU A 547 -24.05 -36.73 -21.11
N PHE A 548 -22.77 -36.63 -21.49
CA PHE A 548 -21.80 -35.75 -20.82
C PHE A 548 -21.69 -34.34 -21.44
N LEU A 549 -22.57 -33.97 -22.38
CA LEU A 549 -22.49 -32.69 -23.09
C LEU A 549 -22.56 -31.45 -22.15
N PRO A 550 -23.44 -31.39 -21.13
CA PRO A 550 -23.49 -30.25 -20.20
C PRO A 550 -22.20 -30.07 -19.38
N LEU A 551 -21.58 -31.18 -18.98
CA LEU A 551 -20.32 -31.20 -18.23
C LEU A 551 -19.17 -30.74 -19.12
N MET A 552 -19.11 -31.27 -20.35
CA MET A 552 -18.11 -30.88 -21.35
C MET A 552 -18.20 -29.39 -21.69
N THR A 553 -19.40 -28.88 -21.98
CA THR A 553 -19.61 -27.45 -22.30
C THR A 553 -19.23 -26.55 -21.13
N THR A 554 -19.56 -26.94 -19.90
CA THR A 554 -19.14 -26.22 -18.69
C THR A 554 -17.62 -26.15 -18.58
N SER A 555 -16.94 -27.30 -18.73
CA SER A 555 -15.48 -27.37 -18.67
C SER A 555 -14.81 -26.52 -19.76
N VAL A 556 -15.22 -26.67 -21.02
CA VAL A 556 -14.66 -25.93 -22.15
C VAL A 556 -14.87 -24.43 -21.98
N TYR A 557 -16.07 -24.00 -21.56
CA TYR A 557 -16.38 -22.59 -21.36
C TYR A 557 -15.55 -21.95 -20.24
N CYS A 558 -15.38 -22.66 -19.12
CA CYS A 558 -14.52 -22.21 -18.02
C CYS A 558 -13.05 -22.22 -18.43
N ALA A 559 -12.60 -23.21 -19.22
CA ALA A 559 -11.24 -23.32 -19.71
C ALA A 559 -10.87 -22.14 -20.62
N VAL A 560 -11.78 -21.65 -21.47
CA VAL A 560 -11.55 -20.45 -22.28
C VAL A 560 -11.27 -19.23 -21.40
N GLY A 561 -12.06 -19.02 -20.35
CA GLY A 561 -11.87 -17.90 -19.41
C GLY A 561 -10.57 -18.02 -18.61
N LEU A 562 -10.23 -19.23 -18.15
CA LEU A 562 -9.00 -19.47 -17.40
C LEU A 562 -7.75 -19.37 -18.28
N VAL A 563 -7.80 -19.82 -19.53
CA VAL A 563 -6.71 -19.61 -20.50
C VAL A 563 -6.58 -18.12 -20.84
N TRP A 564 -7.68 -17.39 -20.97
CA TRP A 564 -7.66 -15.94 -21.16
C TRP A 564 -7.06 -15.20 -19.96
N ALA A 565 -7.43 -15.60 -18.74
CA ALA A 565 -6.87 -15.06 -17.50
C ALA A 565 -5.38 -15.45 -17.32
N PHE A 566 -4.98 -16.61 -17.82
CA PHE A 566 -3.59 -17.09 -17.82
C PHE A 566 -2.72 -16.39 -18.86
N ALA A 567 -3.28 -16.11 -20.05
CA ALA A 567 -2.58 -15.49 -21.16
C ALA A 567 -1.79 -14.29 -20.63
N PRO A 568 -0.46 -14.29 -20.85
CA PRO A 568 0.52 -13.68 -19.95
C PRO A 568 0.05 -12.30 -19.53
N ILE A 569 -0.39 -12.21 -18.26
CA ILE A 569 -0.93 -11.03 -17.56
C ILE A 569 -0.56 -9.77 -18.33
N ARG A 570 -1.57 -9.18 -18.97
CA ARG A 570 -1.58 -8.31 -20.17
C ARG A 570 -0.67 -7.06 -20.19
N SER A 571 0.36 -6.95 -19.34
CA SER A 571 1.50 -6.08 -19.56
C SER A 571 2.76 -6.50 -18.78
N ALA A 572 3.47 -7.51 -19.28
CA ALA A 572 4.94 -7.51 -19.16
C ALA A 572 5.60 -6.48 -20.13
N ARG A 573 4.81 -5.56 -20.73
CA ARG A 573 5.25 -4.68 -21.84
C ARG A 573 4.96 -3.18 -21.67
N THR A 574 4.82 -2.66 -20.45
CA THR A 574 4.77 -1.20 -20.21
C THR A 574 5.71 -0.67 -19.13
N SER A 575 6.73 -1.43 -18.69
CA SER A 575 7.72 -0.87 -17.75
C SER A 575 9.17 -1.38 -17.80
N SER A 576 9.62 -2.08 -18.85
CA SER A 576 10.99 -2.62 -18.87
C SER A 576 11.82 -2.48 -20.16
N LEU A 577 11.40 -1.67 -21.15
CA LEU A 577 12.25 -1.33 -22.30
C LEU A 577 12.85 0.09 -22.24
N SER A 578 12.61 0.83 -21.16
CA SER A 578 13.19 2.17 -20.94
C SER A 578 14.01 2.32 -19.65
N ARG A 579 14.38 1.21 -18.98
CA ARG A 579 15.30 1.26 -17.82
C ARG A 579 16.40 0.20 -17.90
N LEU A 580 17.31 0.43 -18.85
CA LEU A 580 18.69 -0.04 -18.79
C LEU A 580 19.54 1.08 -18.16
N CYS A 581 19.42 1.28 -16.85
CA CYS A 581 20.43 1.97 -16.04
C CYS A 581 20.49 1.30 -14.66
N PRO A 582 21.64 0.77 -14.23
CA PRO A 582 21.80 0.18 -12.91
C PRO A 582 21.98 1.29 -11.88
N GLY A 583 21.12 1.33 -10.87
CA GLY A 583 21.23 2.28 -9.77
C GLY A 583 20.33 1.88 -8.61
N HIS A 584 20.94 1.57 -7.47
CA HIS A 584 20.31 1.21 -6.21
C HIS A 584 19.10 2.10 -5.84
N LEU A 585 18.01 1.48 -5.36
CA LEU A 585 17.25 1.79 -4.12
C LEU A 585 15.79 1.28 -4.23
N PRO A 586 15.43 0.14 -3.61
CA PRO A 586 14.03 -0.30 -3.50
C PRO A 586 13.52 -0.03 -2.09
N LEU A 587 12.65 0.99 -1.92
CA LEU A 587 11.72 1.18 -0.77
C LEU A 587 10.84 2.44 -0.92
N ARG A 588 11.12 3.36 -1.85
CA ARG A 588 10.41 4.65 -1.99
C ARG A 588 9.18 4.68 -2.91
N TYR A 589 8.87 3.62 -3.64
CA TYR A 589 7.86 3.69 -4.71
C TYR A 589 6.38 3.57 -4.26
N CYS A 590 6.07 2.98 -3.09
CA CYS A 590 4.69 2.94 -2.58
C CYS A 590 4.27 4.27 -1.93
N ASN A 591 5.18 4.90 -1.16
CA ASN A 591 4.93 6.21 -0.54
C ASN A 591 4.70 7.32 -1.57
N ASN A 592 5.37 7.28 -2.72
CA ASN A 592 5.19 8.28 -3.78
C ASN A 592 3.74 8.32 -4.32
N ARG A 593 3.02 7.20 -4.43
CA ARG A 593 1.66 7.21 -5.01
C ARG A 593 0.59 7.82 -4.09
N VAL A 594 0.67 7.54 -2.78
CA VAL A 594 -0.25 8.15 -1.79
C VAL A 594 0.09 9.62 -1.58
N MET A 595 1.38 9.94 -1.55
CA MET A 595 1.87 11.31 -1.45
C MET A 595 1.46 12.16 -2.66
N ILE A 596 1.57 11.65 -3.89
CA ILE A 596 1.14 12.36 -5.10
C ILE A 596 -0.38 12.61 -5.09
N ARG A 597 -1.20 11.66 -4.62
CA ARG A 597 -2.66 11.85 -4.51
C ARG A 597 -3.03 12.88 -3.44
N ARG A 598 -2.37 12.82 -2.28
CA ARG A 598 -2.54 13.81 -1.20
C ARG A 598 -2.16 15.20 -1.69
N GLN A 599 -1.00 15.35 -2.33
CA GLN A 599 -0.53 16.62 -2.90
C GLN A 599 -1.46 17.13 -4.01
N ALA A 600 -1.96 16.24 -4.88
CA ALA A 600 -2.92 16.63 -5.91
C ALA A 600 -4.24 17.11 -5.29
N ARG A 601 -4.69 16.51 -4.19
CA ARG A 601 -5.87 16.93 -3.44
C ARG A 601 -5.64 18.26 -2.73
N GLU A 602 -4.55 18.38 -1.98
CA GLU A 602 -4.14 19.62 -1.28
C GLU A 602 -4.02 20.78 -2.28
N ARG A 603 -3.43 20.52 -3.45
CA ARG A 603 -3.37 21.49 -4.55
C ARG A 603 -4.76 21.91 -5.05
N ARG A 604 -5.68 20.96 -5.29
CA ARG A 604 -7.05 21.28 -5.72
C ARG A 604 -7.78 22.11 -4.66
N GLN A 605 -7.59 21.78 -3.39
CA GLN A 605 -8.17 22.55 -2.28
C GLN A 605 -7.59 23.97 -2.22
N TYR A 606 -6.27 24.11 -2.38
CA TYR A 606 -5.61 25.42 -2.44
C TYR A 606 -6.11 26.28 -3.62
N ILE A 607 -6.20 25.70 -4.83
CA ILE A 607 -6.73 26.41 -6.01
C ILE A 607 -8.19 26.82 -5.79
N TYR A 608 -9.00 25.93 -5.20
CA TYR A 608 -10.39 26.22 -4.89
C TYR A 608 -10.53 27.35 -3.85
N ALA A 609 -9.78 27.30 -2.75
CA ALA A 609 -9.73 28.36 -1.75
C ALA A 609 -9.30 29.70 -2.36
N LYS A 610 -8.26 29.70 -3.20
CA LYS A 610 -7.81 30.90 -3.94
C LYS A 610 -8.92 31.46 -4.84
N SER A 611 -9.68 30.61 -5.51
CA SER A 611 -10.79 31.07 -6.36
C SER A 611 -11.93 31.73 -5.58
N LEU A 612 -12.12 31.33 -4.32
CA LEU A 612 -13.13 31.91 -3.41
C LEU A 612 -12.67 33.23 -2.80
N GLU A 613 -11.36 33.44 -2.58
CA GLU A 613 -10.82 34.62 -1.91
C GLU A 613 -11.30 35.95 -2.52
N ALA A 614 -11.33 36.06 -3.85
CA ALA A 614 -11.79 37.29 -4.51
C ALA A 614 -13.27 37.58 -4.23
N GLN A 615 -14.11 36.54 -4.18
CA GLN A 615 -15.54 36.64 -3.87
C GLN A 615 -15.76 36.96 -2.38
N GLU A 616 -15.00 36.32 -1.49
CA GLU A 616 -15.02 36.57 -0.05
C GLU A 616 -14.58 37.99 0.27
N ARG A 617 -13.52 38.50 -0.38
CA ARG A 617 -13.04 39.87 -0.20
C ARG A 617 -14.06 40.90 -0.66
N GLN A 618 -14.72 40.68 -1.80
CA GLN A 618 -15.81 41.55 -2.24
C GLN A 618 -16.98 41.54 -1.23
N THR A 619 -17.35 40.36 -0.75
CA THR A 619 -18.39 40.19 0.26
C THR A 619 -18.01 40.90 1.57
N TYR A 620 -16.77 40.77 2.00
CA TYR A 620 -16.21 41.42 3.19
C TYR A 620 -16.25 42.95 3.06
N VAL A 621 -15.82 43.53 1.94
CA VAL A 621 -15.88 44.98 1.71
C VAL A 621 -17.33 45.48 1.77
N ARG A 622 -18.28 44.75 1.19
CA ARG A 622 -19.71 45.09 1.28
C ARG A 622 -20.23 45.02 2.72
N LYS A 623 -19.84 43.98 3.47
CA LYS A 623 -20.15 43.82 4.90
C LYS A 623 -19.55 44.97 5.74
N GLN A 624 -18.31 45.38 5.46
CA GLN A 624 -17.66 46.51 6.12
C GLN A 624 -18.41 47.83 5.85
N GLN A 625 -18.83 48.08 4.61
CA GLN A 625 -19.63 49.25 4.27
C GLN A 625 -20.98 49.29 5.00
N ILE A 626 -21.62 48.13 5.22
CA ILE A 626 -22.84 48.03 6.03
C ILE A 626 -22.53 48.33 7.49
N LYS A 627 -21.45 47.75 8.04
CA LYS A 627 -20.98 47.99 9.41
C LYS A 627 -20.67 49.47 9.66
N ASP A 628 -19.97 50.12 8.73
CA ASP A 628 -19.64 51.54 8.79
C ASP A 628 -20.89 52.43 8.65
N ALA A 629 -21.85 52.04 7.81
CA ALA A 629 -23.13 52.75 7.69
C ALA A 629 -23.98 52.62 8.96
N LEU A 630 -24.00 51.45 9.59
CA LEU A 630 -24.65 51.22 10.88
C LEU A 630 -23.97 52.03 12.00
N ALA A 631 -22.64 52.07 12.02
CA ALA A 631 -21.88 52.83 13.01
C ALA A 631 -22.01 54.36 12.83
N SER A 632 -22.07 54.84 11.58
CA SER A 632 -22.17 56.26 11.25
C SER A 632 -23.60 56.80 11.13
N GLY A 633 -24.61 55.92 11.17
CA GLY A 633 -26.02 56.27 10.97
C GLY A 633 -26.36 56.79 9.57
N LYS A 634 -25.47 56.62 8.58
CA LYS A 634 -25.66 57.08 7.21
C LYS A 634 -26.52 56.11 6.40
N ALA A 635 -27.30 56.63 5.44
CA ALA A 635 -28.11 55.79 4.57
C ALA A 635 -27.24 54.86 3.69
N LEU A 636 -27.64 53.60 3.58
CA LEU A 636 -26.95 52.58 2.78
C LEU A 636 -26.94 52.93 1.28
N PRO A 637 -25.82 52.69 0.55
CA PRO A 637 -25.74 52.79 -0.90
C PRO A 637 -26.82 51.94 -1.59
N THR A 638 -27.39 52.43 -2.69
CA THR A 638 -28.52 51.80 -3.40
C THR A 638 -28.22 50.35 -3.80
N GLU A 639 -26.98 50.06 -4.17
CA GLU A 639 -26.52 48.72 -4.57
C GLU A 639 -26.58 47.68 -3.44
N LEU A 640 -26.44 48.10 -2.18
CA LEU A 640 -26.40 47.21 -1.02
C LEU A 640 -27.77 47.00 -0.36
N ARG A 641 -28.79 47.81 -0.70
CA ARG A 641 -30.09 47.78 -0.01
C ARG A 641 -30.86 46.47 -0.18
N LYS A 642 -30.73 45.82 -1.35
CA LYS A 642 -31.38 44.53 -1.63
C LYS A 642 -30.74 43.38 -0.84
N ASP A 643 -29.41 43.40 -0.73
CA ASP A 643 -28.63 42.32 -0.11
C ASP A 643 -28.40 42.54 1.40
N ALA A 644 -28.70 43.74 1.92
CA ALA A 644 -28.44 44.14 3.30
C ALA A 644 -29.08 43.20 4.35
N GLY A 645 -30.29 42.69 4.09
CA GLY A 645 -30.98 41.80 5.03
C GLY A 645 -30.38 40.39 5.12
N ALA A 646 -29.71 39.92 4.05
CA ALA A 646 -28.96 38.66 4.06
C ALA A 646 -27.58 38.88 4.66
N LEU A 647 -26.82 39.85 4.14
CA LEU A 647 -25.46 40.17 4.59
C LEU A 647 -25.40 40.62 6.06
N GLY A 648 -26.44 41.29 6.56
CA GLY A 648 -26.54 41.70 7.97
C GLY A 648 -26.74 40.53 8.94
N ARG A 649 -27.42 39.45 8.51
CA ARG A 649 -27.53 38.22 9.31
C ARG A 649 -26.19 37.51 9.38
N ASP A 650 -25.47 37.44 8.27
CA ASP A 650 -24.14 36.82 8.19
C ASP A 650 -23.09 37.64 8.96
N LEU A 651 -23.22 38.97 8.98
CA LEU A 651 -22.30 39.87 9.70
C LEU A 651 -22.19 39.53 11.19
N ALA A 652 -23.29 39.11 11.82
CA ALA A 652 -23.32 38.75 13.24
C ALA A 652 -22.43 37.53 13.56
N PHE A 653 -22.25 36.62 12.59
CA PHE A 653 -21.38 35.45 12.74
C PHE A 653 -19.90 35.77 12.47
N ASP A 654 -19.62 36.84 11.72
CA ASP A 654 -18.27 37.23 11.29
C ASP A 654 -17.65 38.35 12.16
N GLU A 655 -18.31 38.78 13.25
CA GLU A 655 -17.84 39.92 14.07
C GLU A 655 -16.45 39.72 14.69
N ALA A 656 -16.03 38.47 14.90
CA ALA A 656 -14.72 38.12 15.45
C ALA A 656 -13.58 38.18 14.42
N GLN A 657 -13.88 38.30 13.11
CA GLN A 657 -12.89 38.29 12.05
C GLN A 657 -12.49 39.73 11.67
N SER A 658 -11.23 40.10 11.92
CA SER A 658 -10.70 41.44 11.61
C SER A 658 -10.38 41.65 10.12
N GLU A 659 -9.97 40.58 9.42
CA GLU A 659 -9.73 40.56 7.97
C GLU A 659 -9.99 39.14 7.39
N PRO A 660 -10.43 39.03 6.11
CA PRO A 660 -10.56 37.75 5.42
C PRO A 660 -9.19 37.07 5.27
N SER A 661 -9.11 35.76 5.51
CA SER A 661 -7.87 35.00 5.34
C SER A 661 -7.43 35.00 3.87
N SER A 662 -6.17 35.35 3.60
CA SER A 662 -5.63 35.36 2.24
C SER A 662 -4.91 34.05 1.89
N HIS A 663 -4.79 33.71 0.61
CA HIS A 663 -3.94 32.57 0.19
C HIS A 663 -2.48 32.73 0.62
N ILE A 664 -2.01 33.97 0.78
CA ILE A 664 -0.65 34.34 1.20
C ILE A 664 -0.39 33.86 2.65
N ASP A 665 -1.39 33.99 3.53
CA ASP A 665 -1.31 33.53 4.93
C ASP A 665 -1.23 32.00 5.02
N ASN A 666 -1.76 31.30 4.01
CA ASN A 666 -1.80 29.84 3.98
C ASN A 666 -0.48 29.24 3.50
N GLU A 667 0.21 29.88 2.55
CA GLU A 667 1.50 29.43 1.99
C GLU A 667 2.58 29.30 3.06
N TYR A 668 2.74 30.36 3.86
CA TYR A 668 3.73 30.43 4.93
C TYR A 668 3.13 30.18 6.31
N SER A 669 1.93 29.58 6.39
CA SER A 669 1.23 29.27 7.66
C SER A 669 2.05 28.43 8.65
N ARG A 670 2.99 27.63 8.13
CA ARG A 670 3.89 26.78 8.92
C ARG A 670 5.16 27.51 9.39
N ALA A 671 5.39 28.73 8.91
CA ALA A 671 6.59 29.48 9.25
C ALA A 671 6.60 29.83 10.75
N GLY A 672 7.75 29.61 11.39
CA GLY A 672 7.93 29.81 12.83
C GLY A 672 7.54 28.62 13.72
N ILE A 673 6.83 27.61 13.17
CA ILE A 673 6.57 26.34 13.88
C ILE A 673 7.65 25.32 13.57
N LEU A 674 8.10 25.27 12.31
CA LEU A 674 9.13 24.36 11.83
C LEU A 674 10.28 25.16 11.21
N ASP A 675 11.50 24.69 11.44
CA ASP A 675 12.68 25.29 10.80
C ASP A 675 12.67 24.98 9.29
N PRO A 676 12.98 25.97 8.43
CA PRO A 676 13.02 25.76 6.99
C PRO A 676 14.14 24.78 6.62
N LYS A 677 13.82 23.84 5.73
CA LYS A 677 14.75 22.86 5.19
C LYS A 677 15.00 23.19 3.73
N ILE A 678 16.19 23.69 3.44
CA ILE A 678 16.49 24.30 2.14
C ILE A 678 17.42 23.40 1.33
N VAL A 679 17.12 23.23 0.04
CA VAL A 679 18.01 22.58 -0.92
C VAL A 679 18.60 23.62 -1.85
N VAL A 680 19.92 23.68 -1.95
CA VAL A 680 20.64 24.54 -2.90
C VAL A 680 21.19 23.68 -4.02
N THR A 681 20.88 24.04 -5.28
CA THR A 681 21.38 23.37 -6.48
C THR A 681 21.84 24.40 -7.50
N THR A 682 22.65 23.95 -8.47
CA THR A 682 23.12 24.75 -9.60
C THR A 682 22.33 24.49 -10.88
N SER A 683 22.74 25.15 -11.96
CA SER A 683 22.45 24.77 -13.35
C SER A 683 22.97 23.36 -13.69
N ARG A 684 22.55 22.84 -14.86
CA ARG A 684 22.80 21.45 -15.29
C ARG A 684 24.28 21.10 -15.37
N ASP A 685 25.09 22.01 -15.91
CA ASP A 685 26.53 21.85 -16.04
C ASP A 685 27.23 23.08 -15.42
N PRO A 686 27.56 23.03 -14.12
CA PRO A 686 28.10 24.17 -13.40
C PRO A 686 29.62 24.26 -13.52
N SER A 687 30.13 25.48 -13.63
CA SER A 687 31.54 25.80 -13.49
C SER A 687 32.03 25.64 -12.05
N SER A 688 33.35 25.61 -11.89
CA SER A 688 33.99 25.57 -10.56
C SER A 688 33.61 26.78 -9.69
N LYS A 689 33.46 27.98 -10.29
CA LYS A 689 33.06 29.20 -9.57
C LYS A 689 31.61 29.13 -9.11
N LEU A 690 30.69 28.61 -9.92
CA LEU A 690 29.30 28.42 -9.48
C LEU A 690 29.18 27.36 -8.38
N LEU A 691 29.99 26.29 -8.43
CA LEU A 691 30.05 25.31 -7.35
C LEU A 691 30.58 25.90 -6.02
N GLN A 692 31.53 26.84 -6.10
CA GLN A 692 32.00 27.62 -4.95
C GLN A 692 30.90 28.53 -4.42
N PHE A 693 30.22 29.28 -5.29
CA PHE A 693 29.11 30.13 -4.92
C PHE A 693 27.96 29.34 -4.28
N ALA A 694 27.60 28.17 -4.83
CA ALA A 694 26.60 27.30 -4.23
C ALA A 694 27.00 26.79 -2.83
N LYS A 695 28.30 26.59 -2.58
CA LYS A 695 28.81 26.26 -1.24
C LYS A 695 28.71 27.46 -0.29
N GLU A 696 28.94 28.68 -0.77
CA GLU A 696 28.76 29.91 0.00
C GLU A 696 27.29 30.14 0.35
N MET A 697 26.38 29.98 -0.61
CA MET A 697 24.94 30.11 -0.37
C MET A 697 24.43 29.04 0.62
N ARG A 698 25.01 27.83 0.62
CA ARG A 698 24.75 26.83 1.67
C ARG A 698 25.18 27.31 3.07
N LEU A 699 26.25 28.09 3.16
CA LEU A 699 26.71 28.65 4.43
C LEU A 699 25.87 29.88 4.84
N VAL A 700 25.30 30.60 3.88
CA VAL A 700 24.36 31.69 4.14
C VAL A 700 23.09 31.14 4.79
N PHE A 701 22.44 30.14 4.18
CA PHE A 701 21.23 29.55 4.73
C PHE A 701 21.55 28.46 5.78
N PRO A 702 21.28 28.68 7.07
CA PRO A 702 21.39 27.61 8.06
C PRO A 702 20.40 26.48 7.73
N ASN A 703 20.71 25.24 8.12
CA ASN A 703 19.92 24.04 7.80
C ASN A 703 19.75 23.74 6.29
N SER A 704 20.62 24.29 5.44
CA SER A 704 20.58 24.03 4.00
C SER A 704 21.52 22.90 3.54
N HIS A 705 21.08 22.16 2.52
CA HIS A 705 21.84 21.08 1.90
C HIS A 705 22.12 21.39 0.43
N ARG A 706 23.38 21.27 0.02
CA ARG A 706 23.77 21.38 -1.39
C ARG A 706 23.59 20.04 -2.08
N ILE A 707 22.88 20.02 -3.22
CA ILE A 707 22.75 18.84 -4.08
C ILE A 707 23.46 19.09 -5.41
N ASN A 708 24.20 18.09 -5.89
CA ASN A 708 24.81 18.16 -7.21
C ASN A 708 23.74 17.95 -8.29
N ARG A 709 23.63 18.89 -9.24
CA ARG A 709 22.58 18.88 -10.25
C ARG A 709 22.68 17.73 -11.24
N GLY A 710 23.86 17.54 -11.85
CA GLY A 710 24.11 16.49 -12.84
C GLY A 710 22.99 16.38 -13.89
N ASN A 711 22.48 15.17 -14.08
CA ASN A 711 21.41 14.88 -15.04
C ASN A 711 19.99 14.94 -14.46
N TYR A 712 19.80 15.47 -13.24
CA TYR A 712 18.45 15.55 -12.66
C TYR A 712 17.56 16.53 -13.42
N VAL A 713 16.40 16.03 -13.86
CA VAL A 713 15.34 16.86 -14.45
C VAL A 713 14.68 17.70 -13.37
N VAL A 714 14.31 18.96 -13.66
CA VAL A 714 13.72 19.91 -12.67
C VAL A 714 12.48 19.32 -12.00
N LYS A 715 11.66 18.61 -12.79
CA LYS A 715 10.47 17.92 -12.30
C LYS A 715 10.81 16.85 -11.26
N GLU A 716 11.79 16.00 -11.53
CA GLU A 716 12.23 14.95 -10.60
C GLU A 716 12.83 15.55 -9.33
N LEU A 717 13.58 16.65 -9.45
CA LEU A 717 14.11 17.35 -8.28
C LEU A 717 12.99 17.94 -7.42
N SER A 718 11.95 18.49 -8.03
CA SER A 718 10.79 19.05 -7.33
C SER A 718 9.98 17.95 -6.64
N GLU A 719 9.77 16.81 -7.30
CA GLU A 719 9.14 15.63 -6.71
C GLU A 719 9.97 15.08 -5.54
N ALA A 720 11.31 15.06 -5.66
CA ALA A 720 12.20 14.65 -4.59
C ALA A 720 12.20 15.64 -3.41
N CYS A 721 12.14 16.94 -3.66
CA CYS A 721 12.05 17.97 -2.61
C CYS A 721 10.76 17.79 -1.81
N ARG A 722 9.62 17.66 -2.51
CA ARG A 722 8.33 17.34 -1.89
C ARG A 722 8.40 16.06 -1.08
N ALA A 723 8.99 14.99 -1.63
CA ALA A 723 9.10 13.69 -0.97
C ALA A 723 9.92 13.67 0.33
N ASN A 724 10.81 14.66 0.52
CA ASN A 724 11.63 14.79 1.71
C ASN A 724 11.23 15.98 2.60
N ASP A 725 10.00 16.51 2.40
CA ASP A 725 9.43 17.66 3.10
C ASP A 725 10.39 18.86 3.15
N VAL A 726 11.04 19.15 2.01
CA VAL A 726 11.87 20.34 1.82
C VAL A 726 10.95 21.55 1.74
N SER A 727 11.29 22.64 2.44
CA SER A 727 10.53 23.89 2.40
C SER A 727 10.84 24.70 1.16
N ASP A 728 12.12 24.81 0.78
CA ASP A 728 12.55 25.68 -0.31
C ASP A 728 13.64 25.06 -1.17
N LEU A 729 13.54 25.29 -2.47
CA LEU A 729 14.56 24.95 -3.45
C LEU A 729 15.16 26.23 -4.05
N VAL A 730 16.46 26.39 -3.88
CA VAL A 730 17.24 27.51 -4.45
C VAL A 730 18.06 26.98 -5.63
N ILE A 731 17.80 27.51 -6.83
CA ILE A 731 18.54 27.18 -8.05
C ILE A 731 19.40 28.37 -8.46
N LEU A 732 20.70 28.14 -8.61
CA LEU A 732 21.67 29.15 -9.03
C LEU A 732 22.08 28.93 -10.48
N HIS A 733 22.02 30.00 -11.26
CA HIS A 733 22.51 30.05 -12.63
C HIS A 733 23.79 30.88 -12.73
N GLU A 734 24.53 30.69 -13.83
CA GLU A 734 25.70 31.49 -14.14
C GLU A 734 25.77 31.80 -15.63
N HIS A 735 26.52 32.86 -15.92
CA HIS A 735 27.02 33.17 -17.24
C HIS A 735 28.56 33.19 -17.20
N ARG A 736 29.20 32.24 -17.91
CA ARG A 736 30.68 32.16 -18.05
C ARG A 736 31.44 32.23 -16.71
N GLY A 737 30.98 31.52 -15.69
CA GLY A 737 31.66 31.48 -14.38
C GLY A 737 31.24 32.56 -13.40
N VAL A 738 30.37 33.50 -13.79
CA VAL A 738 29.83 34.54 -12.91
C VAL A 738 28.35 34.23 -12.62
N PRO A 739 27.94 34.05 -11.36
CA PRO A 739 26.54 33.83 -11.01
C PRO A 739 25.67 35.01 -11.45
N ASP A 740 24.57 34.74 -12.16
CA ASP A 740 23.75 35.77 -12.82
C ASP A 740 22.27 35.70 -12.44
N ALA A 741 21.78 34.57 -11.93
CA ALA A 741 20.40 34.45 -11.46
C ALA A 741 20.27 33.48 -10.28
N MET A 742 19.30 33.78 -9.43
CA MET A 742 18.87 32.96 -8.30
C MET A 742 17.36 32.77 -8.38
N ILE A 743 16.93 31.53 -8.29
CA ILE A 743 15.51 31.17 -8.33
C ILE A 743 15.17 30.51 -7.00
N VAL A 744 14.18 31.05 -6.30
CA VAL A 744 13.70 30.52 -5.01
C VAL A 744 12.29 29.99 -5.20
N SER A 745 12.09 28.70 -4.96
CA SER A 745 10.79 28.03 -5.10
C SER A 745 10.36 27.43 -3.76
N HIS A 746 9.21 27.88 -3.25
CA HIS A 746 8.65 27.43 -1.98
C HIS A 746 7.71 26.23 -2.17
N PHE A 747 7.92 25.17 -1.39
CA PHE A 747 7.14 23.94 -1.40
C PHE A 747 6.19 23.87 -0.20
N PRO A 748 5.05 23.17 -0.31
CA PRO A 748 4.66 22.21 -1.35
C PRO A 748 4.02 22.83 -2.61
N HIS A 749 3.36 23.98 -2.46
CA HIS A 749 2.59 24.66 -3.51
C HIS A 749 2.81 26.18 -3.53
N GLY A 750 3.88 26.67 -2.88
CA GLY A 750 4.16 28.09 -2.74
C GLY A 750 4.68 28.73 -4.03
N PRO A 751 5.04 30.03 -3.96
CA PRO A 751 5.48 30.80 -5.11
C PRO A 751 6.91 30.46 -5.51
N THR A 752 7.23 30.78 -6.76
CA THR A 752 8.60 30.82 -7.27
C THR A 752 8.96 32.25 -7.62
N VAL A 753 10.01 32.76 -7.00
CA VAL A 753 10.55 34.10 -7.25
C VAL A 753 11.86 34.00 -8.00
N TYR A 754 11.97 34.79 -9.05
CA TYR A 754 13.15 34.83 -9.89
C TYR A 754 13.89 36.15 -9.70
N PHE A 755 15.19 36.04 -9.42
CA PHE A 755 16.10 37.17 -9.21
C PHE A 755 17.24 37.13 -10.24
N THR A 756 17.59 38.28 -10.80
CA THR A 756 18.89 38.46 -11.46
C THR A 756 19.91 38.94 -10.43
N LEU A 757 21.11 38.38 -10.47
CA LEU A 757 22.22 38.74 -9.62
C LEU A 757 23.16 39.69 -10.35
N HIS A 758 23.59 40.73 -9.64
CA HIS A 758 24.52 41.74 -10.09
C HIS A 758 25.62 41.92 -9.03
N ASN A 759 26.79 42.40 -9.45
CA ASN A 759 27.90 42.75 -8.56
C ASN A 759 28.28 41.62 -7.58
N VAL A 760 28.18 40.36 -8.04
CA VAL A 760 28.49 39.19 -7.22
C VAL A 760 29.99 39.12 -6.94
N GLN A 761 30.36 39.15 -5.67
CA GLN A 761 31.71 38.84 -5.24
C GLN A 761 31.68 37.68 -4.26
N LEU A 762 32.46 36.67 -4.61
CA LEU A 762 32.54 35.41 -3.88
C LEU A 762 33.36 35.60 -2.61
N ARG A 763 32.95 34.94 -1.54
CA ARG A 763 33.76 34.84 -0.33
C ARG A 763 35.13 34.21 -0.60
N HIS A 764 35.20 33.22 -1.50
CA HIS A 764 36.46 32.55 -1.84
C HIS A 764 37.50 33.50 -2.49
N ASP A 765 37.07 34.63 -3.05
CA ASP A 765 37.95 35.64 -3.64
C ASP A 765 38.49 36.63 -2.59
N ILE A 766 37.95 36.62 -1.36
CA ILE A 766 38.38 37.49 -0.26
C ILE A 766 39.62 36.88 0.41
N ALA A 767 40.67 37.67 0.62
CA ALA A 767 41.92 37.23 1.27
C ALA A 767 41.72 36.56 2.65
N SER A 768 40.69 36.99 3.39
CA SER A 768 40.27 36.47 4.70
C SER A 768 39.71 35.03 4.66
N TYR A 769 39.44 34.47 3.48
CA TYR A 769 38.87 33.12 3.36
C TYR A 769 39.76 32.05 3.99
N LYS A 770 41.09 32.15 3.84
CA LYS A 770 42.03 31.13 4.34
C LYS A 770 42.16 31.12 5.87
N SER A 771 41.84 32.24 6.53
CA SER A 771 42.01 32.43 7.97
C SER A 771 40.72 32.35 8.79
N SER A 772 39.54 32.24 8.15
CA SER A 772 38.25 32.31 8.83
C SER A 772 37.26 31.22 8.38
N THR A 773 36.49 30.67 9.32
CA THR A 773 35.30 29.85 9.06
C THR A 773 34.04 30.68 9.31
N VAL A 774 32.94 30.36 8.61
CA VAL A 774 31.67 31.08 8.78
C VAL A 774 30.90 30.47 9.95
N SER A 775 30.39 31.31 10.86
CA SER A 775 29.47 30.86 11.90
C SER A 775 28.13 30.42 11.29
N GLU A 776 27.68 29.21 11.63
CA GLU A 776 26.38 28.66 11.21
C GLU A 776 25.24 29.00 12.20
N GLN A 777 25.48 29.92 13.15
CA GLN A 777 24.43 30.45 14.03
C GLN A 777 23.28 31.07 13.21
N TYR A 778 22.07 31.04 13.79
CA TYR A 778 20.89 31.62 13.15
C TYR A 778 21.02 33.14 13.10
N PRO A 779 20.97 33.75 11.90
CA PRO A 779 21.26 35.17 11.71
C PRO A 779 20.07 36.06 12.10
N HIS A 780 20.36 37.24 12.64
CA HIS A 780 19.41 38.35 12.61
C HIS A 780 19.25 38.88 11.18
N LEU A 781 18.03 39.20 10.80
CA LEU A 781 17.71 39.74 9.49
C LEU A 781 17.32 41.21 9.60
N ILE A 782 17.85 42.04 8.71
CA ILE A 782 17.47 43.45 8.57
C ILE A 782 16.90 43.63 7.17
N PHE A 783 15.70 44.19 7.09
CA PHE A 783 15.03 44.55 5.83
C PHE A 783 14.79 46.06 5.82
N GLU A 784 15.42 46.77 4.88
CA GLU A 784 15.28 48.22 4.74
C GLU A 784 14.53 48.55 3.45
N ASN A 785 13.63 49.54 3.50
CA ASN A 785 12.90 50.08 2.34
C ASN A 785 11.99 49.10 1.57
N PHE A 786 11.37 48.14 2.29
CA PHE A 786 10.31 47.26 1.77
C PHE A 786 8.93 47.70 2.27
N SER A 787 8.41 48.80 1.72
CA SER A 787 7.16 49.42 2.20
C SER A 787 5.95 49.24 1.28
N SER A 788 6.14 48.82 0.02
CA SER A 788 5.02 48.50 -0.86
C SER A 788 4.45 47.10 -0.54
N LYS A 789 3.21 46.80 -0.96
CA LYS A 789 2.64 45.44 -0.83
C LYS A 789 3.51 44.37 -1.50
N LEU A 790 4.09 44.70 -2.65
CA LEU A 790 5.05 43.84 -3.34
C LEU A 790 6.36 43.71 -2.54
N GLY A 791 6.82 44.81 -1.94
CA GLY A 791 7.97 44.83 -1.04
C GLY A 791 7.77 43.92 0.17
N GLU A 792 6.62 43.98 0.83
CA GLU A 792 6.27 43.09 1.93
C GLU A 792 6.24 41.62 1.48
N ARG A 793 5.65 41.35 0.32
CA ARG A 793 5.66 40.01 -0.28
C ARG A 793 7.09 39.49 -0.53
N MET A 794 7.99 40.33 -1.05
CA MET A 794 9.40 39.96 -1.26
C MET A 794 10.16 39.79 0.05
N ARG A 795 9.90 40.64 1.04
CA ARG A 795 10.42 40.50 2.40
C ARG A 795 10.02 39.15 2.98
N ASP A 796 8.77 38.76 2.85
CA ASP A 796 8.26 37.50 3.42
C ASP A 796 8.92 36.27 2.78
N VAL A 797 9.03 36.23 1.43
CA VAL A 797 9.74 35.15 0.73
C VAL A 797 11.18 35.03 1.22
N LEU A 798 11.91 36.15 1.37
CA LEU A 798 13.31 36.13 1.81
C LEU A 798 13.46 35.85 3.30
N LYS A 799 12.52 36.30 4.13
CA LYS A 799 12.50 36.11 5.59
C LYS A 799 12.30 34.64 5.95
N TYR A 800 11.36 33.95 5.29
CA TYR A 800 11.01 32.57 5.61
C TYR A 800 12.03 31.53 5.13
N LEU A 801 13.09 31.95 4.44
CA LEU A 801 14.29 31.12 4.19
C LEU A 801 15.19 30.97 5.43
N PHE A 802 14.90 31.66 6.53
CA PHE A 802 15.72 31.63 7.72
C PHE A 802 14.92 31.18 8.95
N PRO A 803 15.55 30.39 9.85
CA PRO A 803 14.98 30.05 11.15
C PRO A 803 15.01 31.27 12.07
N VAL A 804 14.21 31.21 13.13
CA VAL A 804 14.11 32.29 14.13
C VAL A 804 15.41 32.36 14.96
N PRO A 805 16.13 33.50 14.97
CA PRO A 805 17.38 33.64 15.71
C PRO A 805 17.13 33.81 17.21
N LYS A 806 18.12 33.41 18.01
CA LYS A 806 18.18 33.77 19.43
C LYS A 806 18.63 35.23 19.60
N GLU A 807 18.25 35.86 20.70
CA GLU A 807 18.58 37.27 20.98
C GLU A 807 20.09 37.55 21.14
N ASP A 808 20.88 36.52 21.47
CA ASP A 808 22.33 36.59 21.66
C ASP A 808 23.13 36.34 20.37
N SER A 809 22.46 36.15 19.22
CA SER A 809 23.13 35.89 17.95
C SER A 809 23.96 37.09 17.49
N LYS A 810 25.22 36.83 17.14
CA LYS A 810 26.17 37.86 16.67
C LYS A 810 26.21 37.99 15.16
N ARG A 811 25.42 37.19 14.45
CA ARG A 811 25.40 37.11 12.99
C ARG A 811 24.24 37.94 12.45
N VAL A 812 24.49 38.81 11.47
CA VAL A 812 23.47 39.67 10.87
C VAL A 812 23.55 39.63 9.34
N MET A 813 22.39 39.53 8.71
CA MET A 813 22.22 39.62 7.27
C MET A 813 21.30 40.78 6.94
N THR A 814 21.75 41.62 6.01
CA THR A 814 21.05 42.84 5.65
C THR A 814 20.58 42.73 4.21
N PHE A 815 19.28 42.94 4.01
CA PHE A 815 18.62 43.12 2.73
C PHE A 815 18.18 44.58 2.66
N SER A 816 18.94 45.42 1.97
CA SER A 816 18.61 46.84 1.79
C SER A 816 18.18 47.10 0.37
N ASN A 817 17.04 47.75 0.19
CA ASN A 817 16.47 48.04 -1.12
C ASN A 817 16.78 49.47 -1.56
N GLU A 818 17.45 49.60 -2.72
CA GLU A 818 17.78 50.85 -3.41
C GLU A 818 17.38 50.71 -4.89
N ASP A 819 16.48 51.56 -5.39
CA ASP A 819 16.02 51.53 -6.80
C ASP A 819 15.57 50.14 -7.33
N ASP A 820 14.87 49.39 -6.48
CA ASP A 820 14.43 48.00 -6.69
C ASP A 820 15.58 46.98 -6.85
N PHE A 821 16.82 47.35 -6.52
CA PHE A 821 17.93 46.44 -6.30
C PHE A 821 18.04 46.13 -4.80
N ILE A 822 17.97 44.84 -4.48
CA ILE A 822 18.11 44.34 -3.12
C ILE A 822 19.59 44.02 -2.89
N SER A 823 20.27 44.90 -2.17
CA SER A 823 21.64 44.70 -1.71
C SER A 823 21.68 43.71 -0.57
N PHE A 824 22.34 42.57 -0.78
CA PHE A 824 22.61 41.58 0.25
C PHE A 824 24.02 41.75 0.82
N ARG A 825 24.13 41.82 2.14
CA ARG A 825 25.41 41.75 2.87
C ARG A 825 25.30 40.84 4.09
N HIS A 826 26.40 40.19 4.43
CA HIS A 826 26.48 39.24 5.53
C HIS A 826 27.63 39.60 6.47
N HIS A 827 27.26 40.05 7.67
CA HIS A 827 28.19 40.54 8.69
C HIS A 827 28.11 39.72 9.98
N VAL A 828 29.20 39.72 10.73
CA VAL A 828 29.22 39.36 12.14
C VAL A 828 29.58 40.61 12.92
N PHE A 829 28.85 40.87 13.99
CA PHE A 829 29.05 42.06 14.82
C PHE A 829 29.59 41.70 16.20
N MET A 830 30.42 42.58 16.74
CA MET A 830 30.83 42.55 18.14
C MET A 830 30.49 43.90 18.78
N LYS A 831 29.78 43.85 19.90
CA LYS A 831 29.47 45.04 20.70
C LYS A 831 30.70 45.36 21.56
N ILE A 832 31.30 46.53 21.36
CA ILE A 832 32.37 47.06 22.19
C ILE A 832 31.72 48.12 23.10
N PRO A 833 31.66 47.89 24.43
CA PRO A 833 31.14 48.90 25.37
C PRO A 833 31.90 50.23 25.21
N PRO A 834 31.25 51.41 25.32
CA PRO A 834 29.92 51.65 25.88
C PRO A 834 28.75 51.72 24.87
N LYS A 835 28.98 51.99 23.57
CA LYS A 835 27.92 52.06 22.53
C LYS A 835 28.40 51.78 21.09
N GLN A 836 29.61 51.25 20.88
CA GLN A 836 30.13 51.02 19.52
C GLN A 836 29.91 49.56 19.09
N VAL A 837 29.57 49.36 17.81
CA VAL A 837 29.42 48.03 17.20
C VAL A 837 30.41 47.91 16.06
N GLN A 838 31.31 46.94 16.15
CA GLN A 838 32.24 46.63 15.07
C GLN A 838 31.65 45.53 14.19
N LEU A 839 31.60 45.77 12.88
CA LEU A 839 31.10 44.83 11.88
C LEU A 839 32.27 44.23 11.09
N ALA A 840 32.24 42.92 10.89
CA ALA A 840 33.14 42.20 10.01
C ALA A 840 32.32 41.51 8.91
N GLU A 841 32.68 41.72 7.64
CA GLU A 841 32.05 41.06 6.50
C GLU A 841 32.57 39.62 6.37
N VAL A 842 31.66 38.64 6.27
CA VAL A 842 32.01 37.20 6.34
C VAL A 842 31.49 36.40 5.15
N GLY A 843 30.40 36.84 4.51
CA GLY A 843 29.78 36.14 3.38
C GLY A 843 30.01 36.79 2.00
N PRO A 844 29.39 36.24 0.95
CA PRO A 844 29.36 36.90 -0.35
C PRO A 844 28.57 38.20 -0.30
N ARG A 845 28.90 39.10 -1.24
CA ARG A 845 28.12 40.30 -1.52
C ARG A 845 27.56 40.23 -2.92
N PHE A 846 26.31 40.62 -3.07
CA PHE A 846 25.65 40.74 -4.36
C PHE A 846 24.45 41.67 -4.23
N GLU A 847 24.01 42.16 -5.37
CA GLU A 847 22.74 42.85 -5.54
C GLU A 847 21.82 41.94 -6.33
N MET A 848 20.59 41.79 -5.88
CA MET A 848 19.61 40.98 -6.59
C MET A 848 18.40 41.81 -6.98
N LYS A 849 17.95 41.66 -8.22
CA LYS A 849 16.77 42.34 -8.74
C LYS A 849 15.69 41.31 -9.07
N PRO A 850 14.54 41.33 -8.39
CA PRO A 850 13.44 40.44 -8.73
C PRO A 850 12.88 40.84 -10.10
N TYR A 851 12.54 39.85 -10.93
CA TYR A 851 11.93 40.10 -12.24
C TYR A 851 10.62 39.34 -12.49
N GLU A 852 10.35 38.27 -11.73
CA GLU A 852 9.11 37.50 -11.86
C GLU A 852 8.74 36.84 -10.52
N ILE A 853 7.44 36.88 -10.20
CA ILE A 853 6.82 36.09 -9.13
C ILE A 853 5.74 35.23 -9.78
N ARG A 854 5.85 33.92 -9.61
CA ARG A 854 4.90 32.94 -10.13
C ARG A 854 4.25 32.18 -8.98
N GLN A 855 2.93 32.04 -9.02
CA GLN A 855 2.15 31.34 -7.99
C GLN A 855 2.10 29.84 -8.27
N GLY A 856 3.27 29.23 -8.18
CA GLY A 856 3.47 27.80 -8.33
C GLY A 856 4.94 27.46 -8.21
N THR A 857 5.21 26.19 -8.00
CA THR A 857 6.58 25.67 -7.88
C THR A 857 7.27 25.60 -9.25
N ILE A 858 8.59 25.46 -9.24
CA ILE A 858 9.46 25.61 -10.42
C ILE A 858 9.09 24.72 -11.62
N GLU A 859 8.47 23.55 -11.41
CA GLU A 859 8.06 22.66 -12.50
C GLU A 859 6.79 23.12 -13.23
N GLN A 860 6.03 24.05 -12.65
CA GLN A 860 4.75 24.54 -13.16
C GLN A 860 4.97 25.81 -13.99
N THR A 861 5.36 25.63 -15.24
CA THR A 861 5.57 26.75 -16.18
C THR A 861 4.28 27.49 -16.53
N GLU A 862 3.13 26.81 -16.42
CA GLU A 862 1.80 27.33 -16.74
C GLU A 862 1.12 28.03 -15.54
N ALA A 863 1.77 28.11 -14.38
CA ALA A 863 1.20 28.76 -13.22
C ALA A 863 1.04 30.28 -13.43
N GLU A 864 0.02 30.86 -12.80
CA GLU A 864 -0.30 32.28 -12.91
C GLU A 864 0.87 33.14 -12.40
N ARG A 865 1.18 34.21 -13.13
CA ARG A 865 2.22 35.17 -12.75
C ARG A 865 1.57 36.27 -11.91
N GLU A 866 1.94 36.34 -10.64
CA GLU A 866 1.47 37.38 -9.72
C GLU A 866 2.04 38.74 -10.11
N TRP A 867 3.31 38.77 -10.49
CA TRP A 867 4.00 39.98 -10.91
C TRP A 867 5.15 39.65 -11.87
N VAL A 868 5.35 40.52 -12.85
CA VAL A 868 6.46 40.46 -13.80
C VAL A 868 7.00 41.86 -14.03
N LEU A 869 8.32 42.00 -14.07
CA LEU A 869 8.99 43.27 -14.37
C LEU A 869 8.78 43.64 -15.84
N ALA A 870 8.01 44.69 -16.08
CA ALA A 870 7.67 45.16 -17.42
C ALA A 870 8.73 46.12 -17.98
N TYR A 871 9.84 45.57 -18.50
CA TYR A 871 10.98 46.34 -19.04
C TYR A 871 10.62 47.35 -20.12
N TYR A 872 9.73 46.98 -21.05
CA TYR A 872 9.45 47.76 -22.27
C TYR A 872 8.25 48.71 -22.15
N SER A 873 7.78 48.98 -20.93
CA SER A 873 6.70 49.94 -20.71
C SER A 873 7.22 51.37 -20.61
N ARG A 874 6.48 52.36 -21.13
CA ARG A 874 6.89 53.78 -21.18
C ARG A 874 7.29 54.36 -19.82
N THR A 875 6.72 53.85 -18.73
CA THR A 875 6.95 54.33 -17.35
C THR A 875 7.80 53.38 -16.51
N ALA A 876 8.35 52.30 -17.08
CA ALA A 876 9.12 51.28 -16.36
C ALA A 876 10.24 51.89 -15.51
N LYS A 877 11.04 52.79 -16.09
CA LYS A 877 12.19 53.41 -15.44
C LYS A 877 11.83 54.45 -14.36
N LYS A 878 10.56 54.86 -14.28
CA LYS A 878 10.11 55.91 -13.35
C LYS A 878 9.40 55.36 -12.11
N ARG A 879 9.11 54.06 -12.08
CA ARG A 879 8.37 53.42 -10.98
C ARG A 879 9.36 52.68 -10.09
N SER A 880 9.38 52.99 -8.80
CA SER A 880 9.87 52.04 -7.80
C SER A 880 8.72 51.13 -7.39
N LEU A 881 8.99 49.83 -7.36
CA LEU A 881 7.99 48.79 -7.16
C LEU A 881 8.08 48.19 -5.76
N LEU A 882 9.28 48.12 -5.17
CA LEU A 882 9.50 47.56 -3.84
C LEU A 882 9.36 48.60 -2.72
N SER A 883 9.66 49.86 -3.03
CA SER A 883 9.40 50.99 -2.12
C SER A 883 8.04 51.61 -2.41
N GLY A 884 7.29 51.95 -1.34
CA GLY A 884 6.07 52.75 -1.44
C GLY A 884 6.36 54.19 -1.87
N PRO A 885 5.35 54.97 -2.30
CA PRO A 885 5.54 56.38 -2.61
C PRO A 885 6.17 57.08 -1.41
N ALA A 886 7.30 57.76 -1.63
CA ALA A 886 7.93 58.57 -0.60
C ALA A 886 6.87 59.53 -0.04
N PRO A 887 6.75 59.68 1.30
CA PRO A 887 5.92 60.74 1.85
C PRO A 887 6.36 62.06 1.22
N PRO A 888 5.43 62.95 0.82
CA PRO A 888 5.79 64.19 0.17
C PRO A 888 6.79 64.97 1.04
N PRO A 889 7.77 65.66 0.43
CA PRO A 889 8.75 66.47 1.17
C PRO A 889 8.05 67.72 1.71
N SER A 890 7.25 67.58 2.76
CA SER A 890 6.63 68.70 3.47
C SER A 890 6.44 68.48 4.97
N ALA A 891 6.90 67.36 5.54
CA ALA A 891 6.78 67.11 6.99
C ALA A 891 8.12 67.18 7.77
N ALA A 892 9.26 67.30 7.08
CA ALA A 892 10.58 67.34 7.73
C ALA A 892 11.17 68.75 7.91
N ALA A 893 10.53 69.79 7.39
CA ALA A 893 11.01 71.18 7.46
C ALA A 893 10.21 72.08 8.43
N ALA A 894 9.31 71.51 9.25
CA ALA A 894 8.49 72.26 10.20
C ALA A 894 8.78 71.93 11.68
N ALA A 895 9.91 71.29 11.97
CA ALA A 895 10.28 70.86 13.33
C ALA A 895 11.62 71.43 13.83
N GLU A 896 12.15 72.47 13.18
CA GLU A 896 13.29 73.26 13.68
C GLU A 896 12.98 74.76 13.52
N ASP A 897 12.00 75.26 14.27
CA ASP A 897 12.06 76.59 14.89
C ASP A 897 10.81 76.82 15.75
N ASN A 898 10.92 76.52 17.05
CA ASN A 898 10.18 77.26 18.07
C ASN A 898 10.80 77.01 19.45
N PRO A 899 11.46 78.00 20.07
CA PRO A 899 11.99 77.88 21.41
C PRO A 899 10.87 78.09 22.43
N GLY A 900 10.62 77.08 23.26
CA GLY A 900 9.91 77.23 24.53
C GLY A 900 8.56 76.55 24.60
N THR A 901 8.49 75.45 25.36
CA THR A 901 7.64 75.33 26.56
C THR A 901 7.84 73.97 27.25
N ASN A 902 7.92 74.03 28.58
CA ASN A 902 8.34 72.98 29.51
C ASN A 902 7.29 71.85 29.69
N PRO A 903 7.69 70.60 30.01
CA PRO A 903 6.79 69.45 30.06
C PRO A 903 6.26 69.20 31.48
N LYS A 904 5.12 69.80 31.86
CA LYS A 904 4.32 69.33 33.00
C LYS A 904 2.84 69.65 32.81
N LYS A 905 2.06 68.66 32.33
CA LYS A 905 0.66 68.36 32.71
C LYS A 905 0.00 67.55 31.59
N ARG A 906 -0.04 66.23 31.75
CA ARG A 906 -1.20 65.45 31.30
C ARG A 906 -1.29 64.16 32.11
N ALA A 907 -1.66 64.33 33.38
CA ALA A 907 -2.35 63.32 34.14
C ALA A 907 -3.80 63.80 34.32
N ARG A 908 -4.74 62.87 34.07
CA ARG A 908 -6.19 62.88 34.32
C ARG A 908 -7.11 63.01 33.09
N ARG A 909 -7.83 61.89 32.89
CA ARG A 909 -9.16 61.73 32.30
C ARG A 909 -9.30 62.03 30.81
N ALA A 910 -9.23 60.98 29.99
CA ALA A 910 -10.38 60.35 29.32
C ALA A 910 -9.93 58.97 28.84
#